data_AF-A0A6N9SQT1-F1
#
_entry.id   AF-A0A6N9SQT1-F1
#
_cell.length_a   1.000
_cell.length_b   1.000
_cell.length_c   1.000
_cell.angle_alpha   90.00
_cell.angle_beta   90.00
_cell.angle_gamma   90.00
#
_symmetry.space_group_name_H-M   'P 1'
#
loop_
_entity.id
_entity.type
_entity.pdbx_description
1 polymer ?
#
loop_
_entity_poly.entity_id
_entity_poly.type
_entity_poly.pdbx_seq_one_letter_code
_entity_poly.pdbx_strand_id
1 'polypeptide(L)'
;MNQVGSGKYGGWGPNFWVGAFLLVCSGLGQAVEEGAGPVDRVFRVLGPEGQSTIRILTAAPACPTLMVDGQPRLLDLRVGPRLEPRDDHPGSIFPERVCEATHIPAAASVQWQGRTFPALTHSPRKVVVLGDTGCRIKWPGFYQSCNDPLQWPLAQVARSAAAEHPDLVLHVGDYAYRESPCLASGCAGTPHGYGGDVWQADFFEPMAPLLEAAPWVVVRGNHESCARAGQGWFRYLDPFPYDPAHSCSVSGESREAPDPPYGVLLGDGLQWVVMDSTAVSEKKPRPGNAAVETYFRQFAQVARLTARSTQNWLTLHHPILGYGYLPLVGYEPANYQLSAALAEHHYPDWTPPGVQLVVQGHVHTFELSRFEGTEPLGLIAGFGGSMLEPPFPVWVPGHNEVAPGVRVAQSYNDQRYGYLLMERMEGGRWRLTEKNVWGQTRRLCVLALDTIPVGFHCDEVSHAAKSLDLPDSVGAADYLLLGEVHDNQAGHALRQHWLESLAKRREYVLAMEQLNRVRQASLTEADDKVLGPVAESDPILRSVAEAGGFDFKGWHWGFYAPALALAVNRHWPLGATNLDRQSLMKLMTGKDPLPPEPVHWSALQQEIMMFEVREGHCHLLPETQLPGMVAAQQARDRSMAESLVAWHRQTGKPVILLAGNGHLRKDTAVPLWLQQLDPGARVVSVAVLEPEQMRDPKLVGVYDETFEVPLQARTDPCVALRARLSEKQFLHPSNQKVP
;
A
#
# COMPACT_ATOMS: atom_id res chain seq x y z
N MET A 1 69.34 12.28 10.06
CA MET A 1 69.85 13.54 10.64
C MET A 1 68.74 14.16 11.46
N ASN A 2 68.98 14.29 12.78
CA ASN A 2 68.43 15.21 13.80
C ASN A 2 66.90 15.38 13.93
N GLN A 3 66.25 15.48 15.10
CA GLN A 3 66.54 15.32 16.55
C GLN A 3 65.14 15.38 17.25
N VAL A 4 64.75 14.45 18.14
CA VAL A 4 64.74 14.50 19.62
C VAL A 4 63.56 15.25 20.31
N GLY A 5 62.91 14.55 21.25
CA GLY A 5 62.24 15.07 22.47
C GLY A 5 60.82 14.48 22.66
N SER A 6 60.46 13.50 23.51
CA SER A 6 60.82 12.98 24.86
C SER A 6 60.08 13.60 26.06
N GLY A 7 59.34 12.75 26.79
CA GLY A 7 58.87 12.85 28.20
C GLY A 7 57.61 12.01 28.40
N LYS A 8 57.55 10.79 29.01
CA LYS A 8 57.89 10.28 30.37
C LYS A 8 57.26 11.12 31.49
N TYR A 9 56.56 10.64 32.54
CA TYR A 9 56.59 9.44 33.42
C TYR A 9 55.18 9.27 34.08
N GLY A 10 54.74 8.19 34.76
CA GLY A 10 55.29 6.90 35.17
C GLY A 10 54.41 6.21 36.24
N GLY A 11 54.55 4.87 36.37
CA GLY A 11 54.25 3.90 37.47
C GLY A 11 52.99 4.04 38.36
N TRP A 12 52.37 3.01 38.93
CA TRP A 12 52.87 1.80 39.59
C TRP A 12 51.71 0.76 39.72
N GLY A 13 52.01 -0.54 39.62
CA GLY A 13 51.21 -1.62 40.25
C GLY A 13 51.93 -2.12 41.53
N PRO A 14 51.67 -3.34 42.07
CA PRO A 14 50.49 -4.21 42.02
C PRO A 14 50.14 -4.90 43.39
N ASN A 15 49.12 -5.77 43.37
CA ASN A 15 48.86 -6.96 44.23
C ASN A 15 48.27 -6.80 45.65
N PHE A 16 47.08 -7.38 45.86
CA PHE A 16 46.83 -8.37 46.94
C PHE A 16 45.78 -9.41 46.50
N TRP A 17 46.02 -10.67 46.89
CA TRP A 17 45.53 -11.94 46.31
C TRP A 17 44.62 -12.70 47.31
N VAL A 18 43.78 -13.61 46.77
CA VAL A 18 43.08 -14.79 47.39
C VAL A 18 41.88 -14.51 48.29
N GLY A 19 40.71 -15.15 48.22
CA GLY A 19 40.12 -16.34 47.57
C GLY A 19 38.86 -16.70 48.40
N ALA A 20 37.88 -17.54 48.06
CA ALA A 20 37.70 -18.50 46.99
C ALA A 20 36.19 -18.91 46.92
N PHE A 21 35.71 -19.13 45.69
CA PHE A 21 34.85 -20.21 45.17
C PHE A 21 33.46 -20.60 45.73
N LEU A 22 32.55 -20.82 44.74
CA LEU A 22 31.30 -21.63 44.63
C LEU A 22 30.06 -20.72 44.41
N LEU A 23 29.25 -20.77 43.33
CA LEU A 23 28.83 -21.80 42.37
C LEU A 23 28.50 -21.20 40.96
N VAL A 24 28.95 -21.89 39.90
CA VAL A 24 28.22 -22.44 38.71
C VAL A 24 27.19 -21.60 37.90
N CYS A 25 27.65 -21.12 36.73
CA CYS A 25 27.10 -21.22 35.34
C CYS A 25 25.92 -20.29 34.91
N SER A 26 25.84 -19.69 33.71
CA SER A 26 26.40 -19.99 32.37
C SER A 26 26.42 -18.73 31.48
N GLY A 27 27.39 -18.67 30.55
CA GLY A 27 27.36 -18.06 29.20
C GLY A 27 26.60 -16.76 28.92
N LEU A 28 27.34 -15.69 28.62
CA LEU A 28 26.95 -14.70 27.61
C LEU A 28 28.20 -14.36 26.78
N GLY A 29 28.43 -15.18 25.75
CA GLY A 29 29.26 -14.80 24.62
C GLY A 29 28.58 -13.69 23.84
N GLN A 30 29.39 -12.78 23.31
CA GLN A 30 28.96 -11.73 22.38
C GLN A 30 28.24 -12.38 21.19
N ALA A 31 26.93 -12.16 21.09
CA ALA A 31 26.20 -12.41 19.86
C ALA A 31 26.50 -11.25 18.91
N VAL A 32 27.41 -11.49 17.98
CA VAL A 32 27.32 -10.88 16.66
C VAL A 32 26.06 -11.48 16.04
N GLU A 33 25.06 -10.66 15.69
CA GLU A 33 23.91 -11.13 14.91
C GLU A 33 24.43 -11.65 13.56
N GLU A 34 24.50 -12.99 13.46
CA GLU A 34 24.63 -13.69 12.20
C GLU A 34 23.37 -13.43 11.36
N GLY A 35 23.57 -13.11 10.08
CA GLY A 35 22.48 -12.89 9.13
C GLY A 35 21.49 -14.05 9.11
N ALA A 36 20.21 -13.71 8.95
CA ALA A 36 19.10 -14.66 8.85
C ALA A 36 19.46 -15.84 7.94
N GLY A 37 19.56 -17.05 8.51
CA GLY A 37 19.66 -18.28 7.73
C GLY A 37 18.41 -18.45 6.85
N PRO A 38 18.51 -19.12 5.69
CA PRO A 38 17.40 -19.27 4.76
C PRO A 38 16.27 -20.08 5.42
N VAL A 39 15.14 -19.43 5.67
CA VAL A 39 13.92 -20.09 6.13
C VAL A 39 13.34 -20.87 4.96
N ASP A 40 13.17 -22.19 5.12
CA ASP A 40 12.54 -23.04 4.10
C ASP A 40 11.18 -22.45 3.68
N ARG A 41 10.93 -22.36 2.37
CA ARG A 41 9.62 -21.92 1.84
C ARG A 41 8.85 -23.13 1.37
N VAL A 42 7.65 -23.33 1.92
CA VAL A 42 6.77 -24.44 1.56
C VAL A 42 5.44 -23.89 1.05
N PHE A 43 4.99 -24.37 -0.09
CA PHE A 43 3.72 -23.96 -0.68
C PHE A 43 3.15 -25.05 -1.57
N ARG A 44 1.85 -24.91 -1.88
CA ARG A 44 1.09 -25.86 -2.69
C ARG A 44 0.64 -25.20 -4.00
N VAL A 45 1.02 -25.79 -5.13
CA VAL A 45 0.57 -25.36 -6.47
C VAL A 45 -0.44 -26.36 -7.01
N LEU A 46 -1.49 -25.86 -7.65
CA LEU A 46 -2.46 -26.65 -8.41
C LEU A 46 -2.13 -26.59 -9.90
N GLY A 47 -2.20 -27.75 -10.55
CA GLY A 47 -1.84 -27.92 -11.94
C GLY A 47 -2.91 -28.67 -12.75
N PRO A 48 -2.51 -29.20 -13.93
CA PRO A 48 -3.41 -29.90 -14.84
C PRO A 48 -4.21 -31.01 -14.17
N GLU A 49 -5.50 -31.12 -14.54
CA GLU A 49 -6.40 -32.17 -14.10
C GLU A 49 -6.60 -32.21 -12.56
N GLY A 50 -6.43 -31.08 -11.89
CA GLY A 50 -6.58 -30.97 -10.43
C GLY A 50 -5.43 -31.61 -9.64
N GLN A 51 -4.31 -31.92 -10.30
CA GLN A 51 -3.10 -32.37 -9.61
C GLN A 51 -2.60 -31.28 -8.66
N SER A 52 -2.17 -31.68 -7.47
CA SER A 52 -1.55 -30.78 -6.51
C SER A 52 -0.10 -31.21 -6.25
N THR A 53 0.79 -30.22 -6.24
CA THR A 53 2.21 -30.39 -5.98
C THR A 53 2.60 -29.55 -4.77
N ILE A 54 3.30 -30.17 -3.82
CA ILE A 54 3.93 -29.46 -2.71
C ILE A 54 5.37 -29.16 -3.09
N ARG A 55 5.82 -27.92 -2.93
CA ARG A 55 7.21 -27.51 -3.16
C ARG A 55 7.86 -27.02 -1.88
N ILE A 56 9.12 -27.34 -1.73
CA ILE A 56 10.00 -26.85 -0.67
C ILE A 56 11.26 -26.27 -1.29
N LEU A 57 11.51 -24.98 -1.03
CA LEU A 57 12.81 -24.34 -1.27
C LEU A 57 13.62 -24.49 0.00
N THR A 58 14.81 -25.08 -0.10
CA THR A 58 15.64 -25.37 1.07
C THR A 58 17.12 -25.18 0.76
N ALA A 59 17.89 -24.82 1.79
CA ALA A 59 19.35 -24.87 1.76
C ALA A 59 19.91 -26.24 2.18
N ALA A 60 19.05 -27.19 2.56
CA ALA A 60 19.48 -28.52 2.96
C ALA A 60 20.21 -29.25 1.81
N PRO A 61 21.24 -30.06 2.14
CA PRO A 61 22.03 -30.76 1.12
C PRO A 61 21.21 -31.79 0.33
N ALA A 62 20.11 -32.30 0.91
CA ALA A 62 19.22 -33.28 0.32
C ALA A 62 17.74 -32.86 0.47
N CYS A 63 16.87 -33.43 -0.36
CA CYS A 63 15.43 -33.19 -0.25
C CYS A 63 14.86 -33.79 1.04
N PRO A 64 14.03 -33.04 1.77
CA PRO A 64 13.56 -33.49 3.07
C PRO A 64 12.37 -34.46 2.95
N THR A 65 11.84 -34.87 4.10
CA THR A 65 10.61 -35.68 4.21
C THR A 65 9.52 -34.83 4.84
N LEU A 66 8.35 -34.75 4.19
CA LEU A 66 7.15 -34.11 4.76
C LEU A 66 6.13 -35.18 5.19
N MET A 67 5.09 -34.80 5.94
CA MET A 67 3.98 -35.71 6.26
C MET A 67 2.79 -35.44 5.33
N VAL A 68 2.29 -36.47 4.64
CA VAL A 68 1.02 -36.45 3.89
C VAL A 68 0.05 -37.39 4.58
N ASP A 69 -1.08 -36.88 5.05
CA ASP A 69 -2.10 -37.66 5.77
C ASP A 69 -1.52 -38.53 6.91
N GLY A 70 -0.54 -37.97 7.62
CA GLY A 70 0.16 -38.65 8.71
C GLY A 70 1.17 -39.71 8.27
N GLN A 71 1.43 -39.87 6.97
CA GLN A 71 2.46 -40.76 6.44
C GLN A 71 3.69 -39.96 5.95
N PRO A 72 4.91 -40.41 6.25
CA PRO A 72 6.12 -39.75 5.76
C PRO A 72 6.25 -39.91 4.23
N ARG A 73 6.50 -38.80 3.54
CA ARG A 73 6.75 -38.73 2.10
C ARG A 73 8.06 -38.01 1.85
N LEU A 74 9.05 -38.75 1.33
CA LEU A 74 10.30 -38.16 0.83
C LEU A 74 9.98 -37.33 -0.41
N LEU A 75 10.50 -36.09 -0.48
CA LEU A 75 10.35 -35.24 -1.65
C LEU A 75 11.38 -35.61 -2.72
N ASP A 76 10.96 -35.54 -3.97
CA ASP A 76 11.84 -35.68 -5.13
C ASP A 76 12.58 -34.37 -5.38
N LEU A 77 13.79 -34.47 -5.94
CA LEU A 77 14.52 -33.30 -6.40
C LEU A 77 13.89 -32.78 -7.69
N ARG A 78 13.31 -31.58 -7.64
CA ARG A 78 12.88 -30.86 -8.86
C ARG A 78 14.11 -30.33 -9.60
N VAL A 79 14.91 -29.52 -8.90
CA VAL A 79 16.14 -28.93 -9.45
C VAL A 79 17.11 -28.55 -8.34
N GLY A 80 18.40 -28.84 -8.56
CA GLY A 80 19.49 -28.53 -7.62
C GLY A 80 19.97 -27.08 -7.73
N PRO A 81 20.75 -26.58 -6.73
CA PRO A 81 21.34 -25.26 -6.76
C PRO A 81 22.13 -24.99 -8.05
N ARG A 82 22.11 -23.74 -8.49
CA ARG A 82 22.87 -23.25 -9.64
C ARG A 82 23.62 -21.98 -9.24
N LEU A 83 24.93 -22.11 -9.06
CA LEU A 83 25.81 -20.99 -8.70
C LEU A 83 26.42 -20.29 -9.91
N GLU A 84 26.39 -20.94 -11.07
CA GLU A 84 26.86 -20.37 -12.32
C GLU A 84 25.74 -19.60 -13.03
N PRO A 85 25.88 -18.27 -13.24
CA PRO A 85 24.88 -17.48 -13.93
C PRO A 85 24.79 -17.89 -15.42
N ARG A 86 23.70 -17.49 -16.08
CA ARG A 86 23.57 -17.65 -17.54
C ARG A 86 24.37 -16.54 -18.23
N ASP A 87 25.04 -16.84 -19.34
CA ASP A 87 25.92 -15.90 -20.05
C ASP A 87 25.22 -14.58 -20.44
N ASP A 88 23.96 -14.64 -20.86
CA ASP A 88 23.14 -13.50 -21.25
C ASP A 88 22.35 -12.86 -20.09
N HIS A 89 22.44 -13.45 -18.88
CA HIS A 89 21.87 -12.90 -17.64
C HIS A 89 22.88 -13.01 -16.49
N PRO A 90 23.95 -12.18 -16.51
CA PRO A 90 24.94 -12.16 -15.45
C PRO A 90 24.26 -11.83 -14.11
N GLY A 91 24.51 -12.64 -13.08
CA GLY A 91 23.90 -12.48 -11.76
C GLY A 91 22.68 -13.37 -11.48
N SER A 92 22.15 -14.10 -12.48
CA SER A 92 21.06 -15.07 -12.24
C SER A 92 21.56 -16.34 -11.56
N ILE A 93 21.76 -16.25 -10.25
CA ILE A 93 22.22 -17.32 -9.36
C ILE A 93 21.05 -17.85 -8.53
N PHE A 94 20.95 -19.17 -8.37
CA PHE A 94 19.89 -19.85 -7.63
C PHE A 94 20.50 -20.78 -6.56
N PRO A 95 20.85 -20.26 -5.38
CA PRO A 95 21.60 -21.00 -4.36
C PRO A 95 20.78 -22.09 -3.65
N GLU A 96 19.46 -21.99 -3.66
CA GLU A 96 18.54 -22.91 -3.00
C GLU A 96 18.32 -24.17 -3.83
N ARG A 97 17.90 -25.25 -3.16
CA ARG A 97 17.40 -26.48 -3.78
C ARG A 97 15.88 -26.42 -3.82
N VAL A 98 15.27 -26.87 -4.93
CA VAL A 98 13.81 -27.05 -5.00
C VAL A 98 13.48 -28.53 -5.00
N CYS A 99 12.70 -28.93 -4.02
CA CYS A 99 12.18 -30.29 -3.87
C CYS A 99 10.67 -30.28 -4.02
N GLU A 100 10.09 -31.36 -4.54
CA GLU A 100 8.65 -31.44 -4.73
C GLU A 100 8.08 -32.82 -4.42
N ALA A 101 6.80 -32.84 -4.03
CA ALA A 101 5.99 -34.04 -4.01
C ALA A 101 4.81 -33.81 -4.96
N THR A 102 4.78 -34.56 -6.06
CA THR A 102 3.74 -34.49 -7.08
C THR A 102 2.62 -35.50 -6.79
N HIS A 103 1.52 -35.38 -7.53
CA HIS A 103 0.35 -36.27 -7.44
C HIS A 103 -0.23 -36.39 -6.02
N ILE A 104 -0.12 -35.31 -5.24
CA ILE A 104 -0.76 -35.22 -3.93
C ILE A 104 -2.24 -34.90 -4.16
N PRO A 105 -3.19 -35.64 -3.55
CA PRO A 105 -4.59 -35.23 -3.58
C PRO A 105 -4.75 -33.81 -3.03
N ALA A 106 -5.53 -32.97 -3.71
CA ALA A 106 -5.68 -31.58 -3.29
C ALA A 106 -6.25 -31.45 -1.86
N ALA A 107 -7.08 -32.41 -1.44
CA ALA A 107 -7.67 -32.50 -0.11
C ALA A 107 -6.74 -33.14 0.97
N ALA A 108 -5.56 -33.65 0.59
CA ALA A 108 -4.66 -34.30 1.54
C ALA A 108 -4.08 -33.29 2.56
N SER A 109 -3.99 -33.68 3.82
CA SER A 109 -3.32 -32.91 4.87
C SER A 109 -1.81 -32.98 4.68
N VAL A 110 -1.13 -31.83 4.70
CA VAL A 110 0.32 -31.75 4.57
C VAL A 110 0.90 -31.09 5.81
N GLN A 111 1.93 -31.69 6.41
CA GLN A 111 2.64 -31.11 7.55
C GLN A 111 4.14 -31.05 7.30
N TRP A 112 4.74 -29.91 7.69
CA TRP A 112 6.16 -29.66 7.61
C TRP A 112 6.62 -28.88 8.85
N GLN A 113 7.65 -29.38 9.54
CA GLN A 113 8.20 -28.77 10.76
C GLN A 113 7.13 -28.43 11.83
N GLY A 114 6.13 -29.30 12.00
CA GLY A 114 5.03 -29.12 12.96
C GLY A 114 3.93 -28.15 12.52
N ARG A 115 4.03 -27.59 11.31
CA ARG A 115 3.04 -26.70 10.70
C ARG A 115 2.16 -27.47 9.73
N THR A 116 0.85 -27.28 9.80
CA THR A 116 -0.12 -27.87 8.87
C THR A 116 -0.42 -26.88 7.74
N PHE A 117 -0.29 -27.34 6.50
CA PHE A 117 -0.60 -26.57 5.31
C PHE A 117 -2.04 -26.83 4.88
N PRO A 118 -2.80 -25.79 4.50
CA PRO A 118 -4.20 -25.93 4.09
C PRO A 118 -4.38 -26.91 2.94
N ALA A 119 -5.38 -27.79 3.11
CA ALA A 119 -5.89 -28.63 2.04
C ALA A 119 -6.90 -27.86 1.20
N LEU A 120 -7.01 -28.18 -0.09
CA LEU A 120 -8.07 -27.64 -0.92
C LEU A 120 -9.40 -28.30 -0.53
N THR A 121 -10.39 -27.47 -0.20
CA THR A 121 -11.77 -27.94 0.00
C THR A 121 -12.36 -28.34 -1.36
N HIS A 122 -13.16 -29.41 -1.38
CA HIS A 122 -14.02 -29.65 -2.55
C HIS A 122 -14.97 -28.46 -2.66
N SER A 123 -14.85 -27.66 -3.72
CA SER A 123 -15.58 -26.40 -3.94
C SER A 123 -15.09 -25.20 -3.11
N PRO A 124 -14.01 -24.51 -3.54
CA PRO A 124 -13.53 -23.31 -2.86
C PRO A 124 -14.62 -22.24 -2.84
N ARG A 125 -14.85 -21.66 -1.66
CA ARG A 125 -15.87 -20.64 -1.44
C ARG A 125 -15.28 -19.26 -1.34
N LYS A 126 -14.04 -19.13 -0.87
CA LYS A 126 -13.35 -17.87 -0.70
C LYS A 126 -12.02 -17.90 -1.46
N VAL A 127 -11.92 -17.05 -2.46
CA VAL A 127 -10.77 -16.99 -3.37
C VAL A 127 -10.14 -15.62 -3.28
N VAL A 128 -8.82 -15.57 -3.16
CA VAL A 128 -8.05 -14.33 -3.35
C VAL A 128 -7.51 -14.30 -4.77
N VAL A 129 -7.64 -13.16 -5.45
CA VAL A 129 -7.07 -12.93 -6.80
C VAL A 129 -6.18 -11.69 -6.77
N LEU A 130 -4.97 -11.82 -7.29
CA LEU A 130 -3.99 -10.73 -7.43
C LEU A 130 -3.00 -11.04 -8.56
N GLY A 131 -2.23 -10.05 -8.98
CA GLY A 131 -1.24 -10.16 -10.04
C GLY A 131 -0.32 -8.96 -10.03
N ASP A 132 0.75 -9.03 -10.83
CA ASP A 132 1.64 -7.91 -11.08
C ASP A 132 2.24 -7.37 -9.77
N THR A 133 2.96 -8.23 -9.05
CA THR A 133 3.27 -8.03 -7.63
C THR A 133 4.68 -7.51 -7.35
N GLY A 134 5.68 -7.94 -8.11
CA GLY A 134 7.07 -7.56 -7.86
C GLY A 134 7.36 -6.06 -8.03
N CYS A 135 8.54 -5.62 -7.58
CA CYS A 135 8.87 -4.20 -7.56
C CYS A 135 9.55 -3.73 -8.85
N ARG A 136 8.98 -2.70 -9.50
CA ARG A 136 9.47 -2.21 -10.80
C ARG A 136 10.82 -1.49 -10.70
N ILE A 137 11.88 -2.12 -11.22
CA ILE A 137 13.19 -1.47 -11.42
C ILE A 137 13.68 -1.76 -12.84
N LYS A 138 13.57 -0.78 -13.73
CA LYS A 138 13.97 -0.90 -15.13
C LYS A 138 14.64 0.37 -15.64
N TRP A 139 15.84 0.19 -16.20
CA TRP A 139 16.56 1.28 -16.86
C TRP A 139 16.10 1.46 -18.32
N PRO A 140 16.00 2.70 -18.83
CA PRO A 140 16.08 3.97 -18.09
C PRO A 140 14.70 4.40 -17.54
N GLY A 141 14.65 4.87 -16.29
CA GLY A 141 13.59 5.78 -15.82
C GLY A 141 12.39 5.15 -15.08
N PHE A 142 12.30 3.83 -14.94
CA PHE A 142 11.23 3.19 -14.17
C PHE A 142 11.78 2.64 -12.85
N TYR A 143 11.81 3.49 -11.82
CA TYR A 143 12.31 3.14 -10.48
C TYR A 143 11.19 3.30 -9.45
N GLN A 144 10.60 2.20 -9.02
CA GLN A 144 9.73 2.16 -7.86
C GLN A 144 10.59 2.12 -6.57
N SER A 145 10.12 2.79 -5.51
CA SER A 145 10.83 2.83 -4.22
C SER A 145 10.65 1.52 -3.44
N CYS A 146 11.34 0.47 -3.87
CA CYS A 146 11.18 -0.88 -3.34
C CYS A 146 11.59 -1.07 -1.86
N ASN A 147 12.34 -0.13 -1.28
CA ASN A 147 12.68 -0.15 0.14
C ASN A 147 11.63 0.56 1.00
N ASP A 148 10.63 1.20 0.37
CA ASP A 148 9.57 1.92 1.06
C ASP A 148 8.27 1.09 1.01
N PRO A 149 7.82 0.52 2.16
CA PRO A 149 6.60 -0.29 2.21
C PRO A 149 5.32 0.49 1.91
N LEU A 150 5.37 1.83 1.83
CA LEU A 150 4.24 2.65 1.41
C LEU A 150 4.17 2.81 -0.11
N GLN A 151 5.33 2.75 -0.79
CA GLN A 151 5.43 2.86 -2.25
C GLN A 151 5.42 1.50 -2.95
N TRP A 152 5.79 0.44 -2.23
CA TRP A 152 5.66 -0.95 -2.66
C TRP A 152 5.08 -1.81 -1.52
N PRO A 153 3.74 -1.83 -1.35
CA PRO A 153 3.09 -2.39 -0.17
C PRO A 153 2.81 -3.90 -0.26
N LEU A 154 3.52 -4.66 -1.10
CA LEU A 154 3.20 -6.05 -1.39
C LEU A 154 3.15 -6.94 -0.13
N ALA A 155 4.12 -6.79 0.77
CA ALA A 155 4.16 -7.56 2.02
C ALA A 155 2.91 -7.29 2.90
N GLN A 156 2.37 -6.08 2.85
CA GLN A 156 1.15 -5.72 3.58
C GLN A 156 -0.10 -6.28 2.87
N VAL A 157 -0.16 -6.20 1.54
CA VAL A 157 -1.20 -6.85 0.71
C VAL A 157 -1.28 -8.35 1.01
N ALA A 158 -0.14 -9.05 1.01
CA ALA A 158 -0.06 -10.47 1.28
C ALA A 158 -0.55 -10.84 2.69
N ARG A 159 -0.19 -10.05 3.72
CA ARG A 159 -0.68 -10.25 5.10
C ARG A 159 -2.19 -10.07 5.19
N SER A 160 -2.72 -9.00 4.59
CA SER A 160 -4.17 -8.74 4.60
C SER A 160 -4.94 -9.81 3.84
N ALA A 161 -4.46 -10.23 2.67
CA ALA A 161 -5.05 -11.32 1.89
C ALA A 161 -5.01 -12.66 2.65
N ALA A 162 -3.92 -12.98 3.35
CA ALA A 162 -3.81 -14.18 4.16
C ALA A 162 -4.79 -14.16 5.34
N ALA A 163 -5.02 -12.99 5.95
CA ALA A 163 -5.97 -12.79 7.05
C ALA A 163 -7.44 -12.97 6.63
N GLU A 164 -7.75 -13.01 5.33
CA GLU A 164 -9.08 -13.39 4.85
C GLU A 164 -9.36 -14.89 5.01
N HIS A 165 -8.33 -15.71 5.28
CA HIS A 165 -8.38 -17.17 5.29
C HIS A 165 -8.96 -17.75 3.98
N PRO A 166 -8.32 -17.50 2.82
CA PRO A 166 -8.80 -18.00 1.55
C PRO A 166 -8.71 -19.53 1.45
N ASP A 167 -9.65 -20.13 0.71
CA ASP A 167 -9.59 -21.54 0.33
C ASP A 167 -8.59 -21.76 -0.83
N LEU A 168 -8.36 -20.72 -1.64
CA LEU A 168 -7.56 -20.77 -2.86
C LEU A 168 -7.06 -19.37 -3.24
N VAL A 169 -5.87 -19.30 -3.82
CA VAL A 169 -5.28 -18.08 -4.39
C VAL A 169 -5.09 -18.25 -5.89
N LEU A 170 -5.46 -17.24 -6.67
CA LEU A 170 -5.12 -17.09 -8.08
C LEU A 170 -4.13 -15.95 -8.24
N HIS A 171 -2.94 -16.24 -8.76
CA HIS A 171 -1.98 -15.21 -9.15
C HIS A 171 -1.86 -15.11 -10.68
N VAL A 172 -2.24 -13.97 -11.26
CA VAL A 172 -2.37 -13.78 -12.73
C VAL A 172 -1.08 -13.36 -13.43
N GLY A 173 0.07 -13.82 -12.93
CA GLY A 173 1.38 -13.57 -13.52
C GLY A 173 2.09 -12.29 -13.12
N ASP A 174 3.33 -12.18 -13.62
CA ASP A 174 4.34 -11.17 -13.32
C ASP A 174 4.71 -11.10 -11.83
N TYR A 175 5.80 -11.79 -11.49
CA TYR A 175 6.28 -11.97 -10.11
C TYR A 175 7.58 -11.21 -9.86
N ALA A 176 8.50 -11.16 -10.84
CA ALA A 176 9.82 -10.58 -10.69
C ALA A 176 10.04 -9.36 -11.61
N TYR A 177 10.37 -8.20 -11.04
CA TYR A 177 10.34 -6.91 -11.73
C TYR A 177 11.65 -6.11 -11.67
N ARG A 178 12.66 -6.58 -10.92
CA ARG A 178 13.95 -5.88 -10.77
C ARG A 178 14.92 -6.14 -11.93
N GLU A 179 14.56 -5.70 -13.12
CA GLU A 179 15.32 -5.90 -14.37
C GLU A 179 16.70 -5.26 -14.40
N SER A 180 16.93 -4.18 -13.64
CA SER A 180 18.13 -3.35 -13.76
C SER A 180 18.65 -2.91 -12.39
N PRO A 181 19.95 -2.54 -12.27
CA PRO A 181 20.45 -1.89 -11.06
C PRO A 181 19.64 -0.62 -10.74
N CYS A 182 19.35 -0.41 -9.46
CA CYS A 182 18.67 0.80 -9.02
C CYS A 182 19.62 2.01 -9.00
N LEU A 183 19.22 3.10 -9.65
CA LEU A 183 19.94 4.38 -9.65
C LEU A 183 19.25 5.46 -8.80
N ALA A 184 18.16 5.12 -8.12
CA ALA A 184 17.38 6.01 -7.25
C ALA A 184 17.59 5.67 -5.76
N SER A 185 17.39 6.64 -4.86
CA SER A 185 17.51 6.41 -3.42
C SER A 185 16.50 5.39 -2.88
N GLY A 186 15.26 5.41 -3.39
CA GLY A 186 14.16 4.58 -2.91
C GLY A 186 14.30 3.07 -3.15
N CYS A 187 15.23 2.63 -3.99
CA CYS A 187 15.52 1.21 -4.23
C CYS A 187 17.03 0.90 -4.12
N ALA A 188 17.82 1.80 -3.55
CA ALA A 188 19.26 1.66 -3.44
C ALA A 188 19.62 0.36 -2.68
N GLY A 189 20.60 -0.37 -3.19
CA GLY A 189 21.10 -1.61 -2.58
C GLY A 189 20.20 -2.84 -2.77
N THR A 190 19.07 -2.72 -3.46
CA THR A 190 18.20 -3.87 -3.72
C THR A 190 18.77 -4.83 -4.77
N PRO A 191 18.44 -6.15 -4.70
CA PRO A 191 18.88 -7.11 -5.72
C PRO A 191 18.28 -6.75 -7.09
N HIS A 192 18.92 -7.20 -8.16
CA HIS A 192 18.45 -7.00 -9.52
C HIS A 192 18.95 -8.13 -10.43
N GLY A 193 18.33 -8.24 -11.60
CA GLY A 193 18.49 -9.37 -12.51
C GLY A 193 17.35 -10.36 -12.34
N TYR A 194 17.65 -11.65 -12.54
CA TYR A 194 16.62 -12.69 -12.58
C TYR A 194 16.96 -13.89 -11.68
N GLY A 195 17.88 -13.71 -10.73
CA GLY A 195 18.35 -14.73 -9.79
C GLY A 195 17.39 -14.97 -8.63
N GLY A 196 17.72 -15.98 -7.82
CA GLY A 196 16.96 -16.37 -6.64
C GLY A 196 16.83 -15.25 -5.62
N ASP A 197 17.81 -14.35 -5.53
CA ASP A 197 17.75 -13.15 -4.69
C ASP A 197 16.62 -12.19 -5.07
N VAL A 198 16.39 -11.97 -6.36
CA VAL A 198 15.24 -11.20 -6.87
C VAL A 198 13.93 -11.93 -6.60
N TRP A 199 13.88 -13.25 -6.81
CA TRP A 199 12.70 -14.06 -6.49
C TRP A 199 12.36 -14.06 -5.00
N GLN A 200 13.38 -14.07 -4.12
CA GLN A 200 13.17 -13.91 -2.69
C GLN A 200 12.58 -12.53 -2.39
N ALA A 201 13.23 -11.48 -2.88
CA ALA A 201 12.83 -10.11 -2.60
C ALA A 201 11.43 -9.79 -3.14
N ASP A 202 11.14 -10.09 -4.41
CA ASP A 202 9.90 -9.69 -5.08
C ASP A 202 8.70 -10.60 -4.81
N PHE A 203 8.94 -11.88 -4.46
CA PHE A 203 7.88 -12.86 -4.32
C PHE A 203 7.90 -13.59 -2.99
N PHE A 204 8.93 -14.40 -2.71
CA PHE A 204 8.85 -15.35 -1.59
C PHE A 204 8.89 -14.73 -0.19
N GLU A 205 9.62 -13.63 0.01
CA GLU A 205 9.63 -12.91 1.28
C GLU A 205 8.30 -12.18 1.52
N PRO A 206 7.82 -11.30 0.62
CA PRO A 206 6.58 -10.57 0.85
C PRO A 206 5.33 -11.47 0.84
N MET A 207 5.31 -12.53 0.01
CA MET A 207 4.16 -13.43 -0.11
C MET A 207 4.13 -14.59 0.89
N ALA A 208 5.15 -14.75 1.75
CA ALA A 208 5.23 -15.87 2.68
C ALA A 208 3.91 -16.11 3.47
N PRO A 209 3.24 -15.08 4.04
CA PRO A 209 1.97 -15.30 4.74
C PRO A 209 0.87 -15.90 3.86
N LEU A 210 0.78 -15.50 2.58
CA LEU A 210 -0.28 -15.95 1.67
C LEU A 210 0.04 -17.30 1.03
N LEU A 211 1.33 -17.59 0.78
CA LEU A 211 1.82 -18.89 0.31
C LEU A 211 1.50 -20.02 1.31
N GLU A 212 1.51 -19.68 2.60
CA GLU A 212 1.21 -20.60 3.68
C GLU A 212 -0.30 -20.70 3.98
N ALA A 213 -1.10 -19.71 3.55
CA ALA A 213 -2.51 -19.60 3.90
C ALA A 213 -3.46 -20.39 2.98
N ALA A 214 -3.04 -20.77 1.78
CA ALA A 214 -3.89 -21.49 0.82
C ALA A 214 -3.07 -22.20 -0.29
N PRO A 215 -3.67 -23.16 -1.03
CA PRO A 215 -3.19 -23.59 -2.33
C PRO A 215 -3.22 -22.46 -3.37
N TRP A 216 -2.36 -22.53 -4.39
CA TRP A 216 -2.24 -21.51 -5.44
C TRP A 216 -2.47 -22.09 -6.84
N VAL A 217 -3.21 -21.36 -7.66
CA VAL A 217 -3.17 -21.44 -9.13
C VAL A 217 -2.33 -20.27 -9.63
N VAL A 218 -1.35 -20.57 -10.48
CA VAL A 218 -0.37 -19.59 -10.97
C VAL A 218 -0.44 -19.48 -12.48
N VAL A 219 -0.36 -18.25 -12.97
CA VAL A 219 -0.33 -17.90 -14.39
C VAL A 219 1.03 -17.31 -14.71
N ARG A 220 1.62 -17.66 -15.85
CA ARG A 220 2.91 -17.09 -16.27
C ARG A 220 2.73 -15.74 -16.95
N GLY A 221 3.50 -14.73 -16.53
CA GLY A 221 3.51 -13.40 -17.14
C GLY A 221 4.67 -13.17 -18.10
N ASN A 222 4.72 -11.99 -18.75
CA ASN A 222 5.82 -11.65 -19.66
C ASN A 222 7.14 -11.37 -18.91
N HIS A 223 7.08 -11.02 -17.64
CA HIS A 223 8.25 -10.90 -16.76
C HIS A 223 8.94 -12.26 -16.52
N GLU A 224 8.21 -13.36 -16.69
CA GLU A 224 8.71 -14.72 -16.56
C GLU A 224 9.04 -15.38 -17.92
N SER A 225 9.26 -14.59 -18.97
CA SER A 225 9.83 -15.08 -20.22
C SER A 225 11.29 -15.57 -20.04
N CYS A 226 11.77 -16.44 -20.93
CA CYS A 226 13.16 -16.92 -20.96
C CYS A 226 14.19 -15.80 -21.14
N ALA A 227 13.80 -14.67 -21.76
CA ALA A 227 14.62 -13.47 -21.87
C ALA A 227 14.69 -12.67 -20.55
N ARG A 228 14.00 -13.15 -19.50
CA ARG A 228 13.80 -12.48 -18.22
C ARG A 228 13.80 -13.52 -17.09
N ALA A 229 12.80 -13.51 -16.21
CA ALA A 229 12.74 -14.36 -15.01
C ALA A 229 12.32 -15.82 -15.25
N GLY A 230 12.28 -16.29 -16.51
CA GLY A 230 11.80 -17.63 -16.85
C GLY A 230 12.54 -18.78 -16.16
N GLN A 231 13.84 -18.65 -15.89
CA GLN A 231 14.58 -19.66 -15.11
C GLN A 231 13.96 -19.89 -13.72
N GLY A 232 13.52 -18.81 -13.06
CA GLY A 232 12.84 -18.93 -11.77
C GLY A 232 11.42 -19.46 -11.91
N TRP A 233 10.68 -19.10 -12.96
CA TRP A 233 9.34 -19.67 -13.22
C TRP A 233 9.37 -21.19 -13.27
N PHE A 234 10.20 -21.78 -14.13
CA PHE A 234 10.29 -23.24 -14.28
C PHE A 234 10.83 -23.92 -13.02
N ARG A 235 11.69 -23.22 -12.28
CA ARG A 235 12.26 -23.71 -11.03
C ARG A 235 11.24 -23.72 -9.89
N TYR A 236 10.37 -22.71 -9.79
CA TYR A 236 9.55 -22.48 -8.61
C TYR A 236 8.05 -22.71 -8.81
N LEU A 237 7.47 -22.19 -9.90
CA LEU A 237 6.02 -21.99 -10.02
C LEU A 237 5.37 -22.87 -11.08
N ASP A 238 6.06 -23.14 -12.18
CA ASP A 238 5.58 -23.99 -13.27
C ASP A 238 4.87 -25.25 -12.77
N PRO A 239 3.58 -25.48 -13.06
CA PRO A 239 2.83 -26.63 -12.54
C PRO A 239 3.19 -27.94 -13.24
N PHE A 240 3.97 -27.91 -14.33
CA PHE A 240 4.39 -29.11 -15.06
C PHE A 240 5.64 -29.77 -14.45
N PRO A 241 5.92 -31.04 -14.81
CA PRO A 241 7.18 -31.69 -14.48
C PRO A 241 8.37 -30.86 -14.99
N TYR A 242 9.41 -30.72 -14.15
CA TYR A 242 10.58 -29.96 -14.54
C TYR A 242 11.30 -30.59 -15.73
N ASP A 243 11.41 -29.84 -16.82
CA ASP A 243 12.17 -30.24 -18.01
C ASP A 243 13.38 -29.32 -18.20
N PRO A 244 14.62 -29.82 -18.01
CA PRO A 244 15.83 -29.04 -18.22
C PRO A 244 15.91 -28.39 -19.61
N ALA A 245 15.39 -29.03 -20.67
CA ALA A 245 15.43 -28.51 -22.04
C ALA A 245 14.52 -27.29 -22.24
N HIS A 246 13.43 -27.20 -21.48
CA HIS A 246 12.43 -26.13 -21.55
C HIS A 246 12.54 -25.11 -20.40
N SER A 247 13.47 -25.30 -19.47
CA SER A 247 13.61 -24.51 -18.24
C SER A 247 14.28 -23.12 -18.37
N CYS A 248 14.52 -22.63 -19.60
CA CYS A 248 15.32 -21.42 -19.86
C CYS A 248 16.75 -21.45 -19.30
N SER A 249 17.26 -22.63 -18.92
CA SER A 249 18.53 -22.80 -18.21
C SER A 249 19.77 -22.69 -19.10
N VAL A 250 19.63 -22.88 -20.42
CA VAL A 250 20.76 -22.89 -21.35
C VAL A 250 20.59 -21.79 -22.39
N SER A 251 21.58 -20.89 -22.47
CA SER A 251 21.55 -19.77 -23.41
C SER A 251 21.56 -20.28 -24.85
N GLY A 252 20.71 -19.73 -25.71
CA GLY A 252 20.62 -20.09 -27.13
C GLY A 252 19.98 -21.45 -27.45
N GLU A 253 19.83 -22.35 -26.48
CA GLU A 253 19.15 -23.65 -26.66
C GLU A 253 17.68 -23.61 -26.24
N SER A 254 17.34 -22.88 -25.17
CA SER A 254 15.95 -22.72 -24.74
C SER A 254 15.22 -21.68 -25.60
N ARG A 255 14.27 -22.13 -26.43
CA ARG A 255 13.36 -21.24 -27.15
C ARG A 255 12.16 -20.91 -26.26
N GLU A 256 11.76 -19.65 -26.24
CA GLU A 256 10.49 -19.26 -25.62
C GLU A 256 9.36 -20.07 -26.25
N ALA A 257 8.60 -20.77 -25.42
CA ALA A 257 7.44 -21.55 -25.83
C ALA A 257 6.38 -21.43 -24.72
N PRO A 258 5.13 -21.09 -25.07
CA PRO A 258 4.07 -21.07 -24.09
C PRO A 258 3.67 -22.49 -23.70
N ASP A 259 3.42 -22.70 -22.41
CA ASP A 259 2.90 -23.97 -21.91
C ASP A 259 1.50 -24.27 -22.48
N PRO A 260 1.14 -25.55 -22.68
CA PRO A 260 -0.19 -25.90 -23.17
C PRO A 260 -1.28 -25.50 -22.16
N PRO A 261 -2.45 -25.00 -22.60
CA PRO A 261 -3.53 -24.66 -21.68
C PRO A 261 -3.99 -25.87 -20.87
N TYR A 262 -4.28 -25.65 -19.59
CA TYR A 262 -4.71 -26.72 -18.69
C TYR A 262 -5.91 -26.31 -17.83
N GLY A 263 -6.73 -27.29 -17.46
CA GLY A 263 -7.85 -27.10 -16.56
C GLY A 263 -7.49 -27.45 -15.12
N VAL A 264 -7.88 -26.59 -14.18
CA VAL A 264 -7.89 -26.83 -12.74
C VAL A 264 -9.35 -27.05 -12.32
N LEU A 265 -9.67 -28.29 -11.94
CA LEU A 265 -11.02 -28.67 -11.51
C LEU A 265 -11.23 -28.31 -10.04
N LEU A 266 -12.25 -27.50 -9.76
CA LEU A 266 -12.50 -26.94 -8.43
C LEU A 266 -13.78 -27.45 -7.77
N GLY A 267 -14.50 -28.39 -8.39
CA GLY A 267 -15.75 -28.96 -7.85
C GLY A 267 -17.01 -28.23 -8.32
N ASP A 268 -18.18 -28.86 -8.15
CA ASP A 268 -19.50 -28.35 -8.56
C ASP A 268 -19.61 -27.82 -10.00
N GLY A 269 -18.78 -28.35 -10.91
CA GLY A 269 -18.69 -27.91 -12.29
C GLY A 269 -17.92 -26.61 -12.51
N LEU A 270 -17.27 -26.05 -11.47
CA LEU A 270 -16.31 -24.95 -11.60
C LEU A 270 -14.95 -25.48 -12.06
N GLN A 271 -14.44 -24.87 -13.12
CA GLN A 271 -13.11 -25.07 -13.66
C GLN A 271 -12.46 -23.72 -13.93
N TRP A 272 -11.18 -23.61 -13.60
CA TRP A 272 -10.34 -22.54 -14.15
C TRP A 272 -9.46 -23.11 -15.24
N VAL A 273 -9.42 -22.45 -16.39
CA VAL A 273 -8.55 -22.82 -17.51
C VAL A 273 -7.41 -21.81 -17.56
N VAL A 274 -6.20 -22.28 -17.29
CA VAL A 274 -4.98 -21.46 -17.33
C VAL A 274 -4.38 -21.53 -18.72
N MET A 275 -4.09 -20.38 -19.30
CA MET A 275 -3.46 -20.25 -20.61
C MET A 275 -2.20 -19.38 -20.50
N ASP A 276 -1.09 -19.90 -21.00
CA ASP A 276 0.19 -19.19 -21.00
C ASP A 276 0.23 -18.18 -22.16
N SER A 277 0.30 -16.90 -21.81
CA SER A 277 0.40 -15.79 -22.76
C SER A 277 1.79 -15.12 -22.75
N THR A 278 2.79 -15.69 -22.07
CA THR A 278 4.12 -15.08 -21.89
C THR A 278 4.81 -14.70 -23.21
N ALA A 279 4.57 -15.48 -24.27
CA ALA A 279 5.26 -15.36 -25.57
C ALA A 279 4.54 -14.43 -26.57
N VAL A 280 3.48 -13.73 -26.15
CA VAL A 280 2.83 -12.74 -27.03
C VAL A 280 3.71 -11.51 -27.21
N SER A 281 3.52 -10.81 -28.32
CA SER A 281 4.14 -9.54 -28.66
C SER A 281 3.12 -8.42 -28.55
N GLU A 282 3.53 -7.29 -27.97
CA GLU A 282 2.72 -6.06 -27.92
C GLU A 282 2.55 -5.39 -29.28
N LYS A 283 3.34 -5.79 -30.29
CA LYS A 283 3.23 -5.27 -31.65
C LYS A 283 2.15 -6.01 -32.42
N LYS A 284 1.41 -5.26 -33.24
CA LYS A 284 0.47 -5.82 -34.23
C LYS A 284 1.14 -6.89 -35.09
N PRO A 285 0.56 -8.10 -35.20
CA PRO A 285 1.14 -9.16 -36.02
C PRO A 285 1.10 -8.80 -37.50
N ARG A 286 2.13 -9.23 -38.25
CA ARG A 286 2.08 -9.24 -39.71
C ARG A 286 1.21 -10.41 -40.19
N PRO A 287 0.58 -10.33 -41.38
CA PRO A 287 -0.11 -11.48 -41.97
C PRO A 287 0.79 -12.73 -42.04
N GLY A 288 0.26 -13.89 -41.66
CA GLY A 288 1.01 -15.16 -41.65
C GLY A 288 2.01 -15.32 -40.49
N ASN A 289 1.88 -14.54 -39.41
CA ASN A 289 2.73 -14.67 -38.23
C ASN A 289 2.48 -16.02 -37.51
N ALA A 290 3.51 -16.86 -37.40
CA ALA A 290 3.44 -18.18 -36.76
C ALA A 290 3.02 -18.15 -35.27
N ALA A 291 3.21 -17.03 -34.57
CA ALA A 291 2.72 -16.86 -33.20
C ALA A 291 1.18 -16.84 -33.15
N VAL A 292 0.51 -16.27 -34.16
CA VAL A 292 -0.96 -16.27 -34.25
C VAL A 292 -1.48 -17.69 -34.37
N GLU A 293 -0.87 -18.52 -35.22
CA GLU A 293 -1.20 -19.95 -35.36
C GLU A 293 -0.96 -20.72 -34.03
N THR A 294 0.08 -20.36 -33.27
CA THR A 294 0.35 -20.98 -31.96
C THR A 294 -0.79 -20.72 -30.99
N TYR A 295 -1.22 -19.45 -30.88
CA TYR A 295 -2.34 -19.06 -30.01
C TYR A 295 -3.70 -19.52 -30.54
N PHE A 296 -3.87 -19.64 -31.86
CA PHE A 296 -5.04 -20.27 -32.47
C PHE A 296 -5.19 -21.71 -31.94
N ARG A 297 -4.12 -22.51 -31.94
CA ARG A 297 -4.14 -23.87 -31.38
C ARG A 297 -4.39 -23.88 -29.87
N GLN A 298 -3.82 -22.94 -29.13
CA GLN A 298 -4.08 -22.80 -27.69
C GLN A 298 -5.56 -22.53 -27.41
N PHE A 299 -6.20 -21.58 -28.12
CA PHE A 299 -7.63 -21.32 -27.96
C PHE A 299 -8.50 -22.52 -28.36
N ALA A 300 -8.10 -23.30 -29.37
CA ALA A 300 -8.77 -24.56 -29.70
C ALA A 300 -8.66 -25.59 -28.57
N GLN A 301 -7.55 -25.63 -27.84
CA GLN A 301 -7.39 -26.46 -26.65
C GLN A 301 -8.23 -25.96 -25.48
N VAL A 302 -8.28 -24.64 -25.26
CA VAL A 302 -9.19 -24.03 -24.27
C VAL A 302 -10.63 -24.44 -24.56
N ALA A 303 -11.10 -24.35 -25.82
CA ALA A 303 -12.45 -24.79 -26.20
C ALA A 303 -12.73 -26.26 -25.87
N ARG A 304 -11.74 -27.15 -26.00
CA ARG A 304 -11.87 -28.57 -25.61
C ARG A 304 -11.93 -28.77 -24.10
N LEU A 305 -11.27 -27.91 -23.33
CA LEU A 305 -11.28 -27.94 -21.87
C LEU A 305 -12.58 -27.38 -21.31
N THR A 306 -13.07 -26.26 -21.85
CA THR A 306 -14.31 -25.61 -21.39
C THR A 306 -15.54 -26.48 -21.65
N ALA A 307 -15.52 -27.29 -22.72
CA ALA A 307 -16.57 -28.27 -23.00
C ALA A 307 -16.73 -29.38 -21.93
N ARG A 308 -15.78 -29.54 -21.00
CA ARG A 308 -15.80 -30.57 -19.96
C ARG A 308 -16.41 -30.08 -18.64
N SER A 309 -16.70 -28.79 -18.50
CA SER A 309 -17.20 -28.19 -17.28
C SER A 309 -18.36 -27.23 -17.56
N THR A 310 -19.19 -26.95 -16.56
CA THR A 310 -20.35 -26.08 -16.72
C THR A 310 -20.06 -24.62 -16.40
N GLN A 311 -19.07 -24.36 -15.55
CA GLN A 311 -18.57 -23.03 -15.20
C GLN A 311 -17.08 -22.96 -15.46
N ASN A 312 -16.65 -22.10 -16.37
CA ASN A 312 -15.26 -21.92 -16.77
C ASN A 312 -14.82 -20.47 -16.62
N TRP A 313 -13.75 -20.27 -15.87
CA TRP A 313 -12.99 -19.01 -15.89
C TRP A 313 -11.73 -19.22 -16.71
N LEU A 314 -11.50 -18.37 -17.70
CA LEU A 314 -10.25 -18.36 -18.46
C LEU A 314 -9.27 -17.41 -17.76
N THR A 315 -8.09 -17.90 -17.39
CA THR A 315 -7.07 -17.10 -16.72
C THR A 315 -5.82 -17.04 -17.58
N LEU A 316 -5.33 -15.85 -17.86
CA LEU A 316 -4.15 -15.59 -18.67
C LEU A 316 -3.57 -14.23 -18.28
N HIS A 317 -2.28 -14.02 -18.46
CA HIS A 317 -1.67 -12.76 -18.04
C HIS A 317 -2.11 -11.56 -18.91
N HIS A 318 -1.94 -11.63 -20.24
CA HIS A 318 -2.24 -10.50 -21.13
C HIS A 318 -3.74 -10.36 -21.44
N PRO A 319 -4.28 -9.12 -21.52
CA PRO A 319 -5.69 -8.91 -21.78
C PRO A 319 -6.15 -9.35 -23.18
N ILE A 320 -7.23 -10.13 -23.23
CA ILE A 320 -8.10 -10.34 -24.40
C ILE A 320 -9.44 -9.60 -24.25
N LEU A 321 -9.87 -9.34 -23.02
CA LEU A 321 -11.06 -8.57 -22.66
C LEU A 321 -10.72 -7.61 -21.51
N GLY A 322 -10.25 -6.42 -21.85
CA GLY A 322 -9.80 -5.38 -20.91
C GLY A 322 -9.00 -4.31 -21.64
N TYR A 323 -8.62 -3.23 -20.96
CA TYR A 323 -7.85 -2.14 -21.59
C TYR A 323 -6.88 -1.45 -20.63
N GLY A 324 -5.80 -0.93 -21.20
CA GLY A 324 -4.86 -0.02 -20.53
C GLY A 324 -5.07 1.43 -20.95
N TYR A 325 -4.45 2.36 -20.22
CA TYR A 325 -4.39 3.77 -20.60
C TYR A 325 -3.06 4.39 -20.22
N LEU A 326 -2.39 5.00 -21.20
CA LEU A 326 -1.17 5.77 -21.01
C LEU A 326 -1.38 7.21 -21.51
N PRO A 327 -1.11 8.27 -20.72
CA PRO A 327 -1.43 9.65 -21.07
C PRO A 327 -0.88 10.16 -22.42
N LEU A 328 0.25 9.63 -22.87
CA LEU A 328 0.91 10.03 -24.13
C LEU A 328 0.59 9.10 -25.31
N VAL A 329 0.02 7.92 -25.06
CA VAL A 329 -0.27 6.89 -26.08
C VAL A 329 -1.78 6.79 -26.33
N GLY A 330 -2.59 6.96 -25.29
CA GLY A 330 -4.03 6.78 -25.29
C GLY A 330 -4.43 5.42 -24.76
N TYR A 331 -5.58 4.92 -25.22
CA TYR A 331 -6.07 3.60 -24.83
C TYR A 331 -5.28 2.48 -25.51
N GLU A 332 -4.93 1.48 -24.70
CA GLU A 332 -4.31 0.24 -25.16
C GLU A 332 -5.36 -0.87 -25.12
N PRO A 333 -5.77 -1.42 -26.28
CA PRO A 333 -6.79 -2.46 -26.34
C PRO A 333 -6.21 -3.82 -25.93
N ALA A 334 -7.01 -4.88 -26.09
CA ALA A 334 -6.55 -6.25 -25.96
C ALA A 334 -5.32 -6.54 -26.84
N ASN A 335 -4.52 -7.53 -26.42
CA ASN A 335 -3.31 -7.90 -27.13
C ASN A 335 -3.60 -8.32 -28.58
N TYR A 336 -2.96 -7.64 -29.52
CA TYR A 336 -3.24 -7.79 -30.96
C TYR A 336 -3.02 -9.21 -31.49
N GLN A 337 -2.06 -9.96 -30.95
CA GLN A 337 -1.81 -11.34 -31.41
C GLN A 337 -2.88 -12.30 -30.92
N LEU A 338 -3.30 -12.16 -29.66
CA LEU A 338 -4.39 -12.95 -29.11
C LEU A 338 -5.71 -12.62 -29.81
N SER A 339 -6.00 -11.34 -30.03
CA SER A 339 -7.18 -10.92 -30.81
C SER A 339 -7.15 -11.48 -32.23
N ALA A 340 -6.00 -11.46 -32.92
CA ALA A 340 -5.90 -12.05 -34.25
C ALA A 340 -6.20 -13.56 -34.25
N ALA A 341 -5.70 -14.30 -33.26
CA ALA A 341 -5.96 -15.73 -33.12
C ALA A 341 -7.44 -16.04 -32.83
N LEU A 342 -8.10 -15.24 -31.98
CA LEU A 342 -9.53 -15.35 -31.71
C LEU A 342 -10.40 -15.01 -32.94
N ALA A 343 -9.98 -13.99 -33.71
CA ALA A 343 -10.67 -13.61 -34.94
C ALA A 343 -10.65 -14.73 -35.99
N GLU A 344 -9.54 -15.48 -36.11
CA GLU A 344 -9.46 -16.62 -37.03
C GLU A 344 -10.43 -17.75 -36.68
N HIS A 345 -10.76 -17.93 -35.40
CA HIS A 345 -11.79 -18.88 -34.95
C HIS A 345 -13.21 -18.42 -35.22
N HIS A 346 -13.43 -17.12 -35.46
CA HIS A 346 -14.75 -16.50 -35.58
C HIS A 346 -15.63 -16.74 -34.35
N TYR A 347 -15.03 -16.75 -33.15
CA TYR A 347 -15.81 -16.84 -31.91
C TYR A 347 -16.56 -15.52 -31.68
N PRO A 348 -17.91 -15.55 -31.54
CA PRO A 348 -18.71 -14.33 -31.44
C PRO A 348 -18.39 -13.53 -30.16
N ASP A 349 -18.07 -14.25 -29.08
CA ASP A 349 -17.80 -13.67 -27.77
C ASP A 349 -16.35 -13.23 -27.55
N TRP A 350 -15.50 -13.34 -28.58
CA TRP A 350 -14.05 -13.11 -28.46
C TRP A 350 -13.38 -13.96 -27.36
N THR A 351 -13.99 -15.11 -27.05
CA THR A 351 -13.45 -16.16 -26.20
C THR A 351 -13.90 -17.53 -26.72
N PRO A 352 -13.19 -18.62 -26.39
CA PRO A 352 -13.72 -19.97 -26.61
C PRO A 352 -15.11 -20.18 -25.97
N PRO A 353 -15.99 -21.02 -26.55
CA PRO A 353 -17.32 -21.27 -26.01
C PRO A 353 -17.30 -21.77 -24.57
N GLY A 354 -18.26 -21.31 -23.76
CA GLY A 354 -18.46 -21.77 -22.38
C GLY A 354 -17.60 -21.05 -21.32
N VAL A 355 -16.87 -19.99 -21.69
CA VAL A 355 -16.17 -19.09 -20.76
C VAL A 355 -17.15 -18.04 -20.24
N GLN A 356 -17.26 -17.85 -18.91
CA GLN A 356 -18.10 -16.79 -18.33
C GLN A 356 -17.31 -15.60 -17.79
N LEU A 357 -16.05 -15.83 -17.40
CA LEU A 357 -15.18 -14.81 -16.82
C LEU A 357 -13.76 -14.98 -17.37
N VAL A 358 -13.14 -13.89 -17.77
CA VAL A 358 -11.73 -13.84 -18.15
C VAL A 358 -10.96 -13.05 -17.08
N VAL A 359 -10.03 -13.71 -16.37
CA VAL A 359 -9.24 -13.13 -15.28
C VAL A 359 -7.80 -12.90 -15.73
N GLN A 360 -7.34 -11.65 -15.68
CA GLN A 360 -6.13 -11.17 -16.35
C GLN A 360 -5.29 -10.26 -15.45
N GLY A 361 -4.03 -10.04 -15.83
CA GLY A 361 -3.09 -9.10 -15.19
C GLY A 361 -2.54 -8.10 -16.21
N HIS A 362 -1.23 -7.87 -16.16
CA HIS A 362 -0.41 -7.08 -17.10
C HIS A 362 -0.66 -5.57 -17.06
N VAL A 363 -1.93 -5.16 -17.14
CA VAL A 363 -2.33 -3.77 -16.92
C VAL A 363 -2.36 -3.55 -15.42
N HIS A 364 -1.51 -2.65 -14.92
CA HIS A 364 -1.30 -2.50 -13.49
C HIS A 364 -2.43 -1.69 -12.79
N THR A 365 -3.64 -2.26 -12.80
CA THR A 365 -4.88 -1.68 -12.28
C THR A 365 -5.84 -2.78 -11.81
N PHE A 366 -6.82 -2.41 -11.01
CA PHE A 366 -8.08 -3.14 -10.97
C PHE A 366 -8.95 -2.73 -12.16
N GLU A 367 -9.57 -3.68 -12.86
CA GLU A 367 -10.63 -3.41 -13.85
C GLU A 367 -11.71 -4.52 -13.79
N LEU A 368 -12.98 -4.15 -13.79
CA LEU A 368 -14.11 -5.08 -14.00
C LEU A 368 -15.02 -4.52 -15.11
N SER A 369 -15.14 -5.26 -16.21
CA SER A 369 -15.76 -4.78 -17.44
C SER A 369 -16.75 -5.77 -18.06
N ARG A 370 -17.81 -5.21 -18.64
CA ARG A 370 -18.79 -5.87 -19.52
C ARG A 370 -18.78 -5.15 -20.86
N PHE A 371 -18.99 -5.90 -21.94
CA PHE A 371 -18.88 -5.40 -23.30
C PHE A 371 -20.19 -5.53 -24.08
N GLU A 372 -20.33 -4.71 -25.12
CA GLU A 372 -21.35 -4.87 -26.15
C GLU A 372 -20.92 -5.97 -27.11
N GLY A 373 -21.83 -6.91 -27.40
CA GLY A 373 -21.62 -7.94 -28.42
C GLY A 373 -20.84 -9.18 -27.97
N THR A 374 -20.44 -9.26 -26.70
CA THR A 374 -19.84 -10.47 -26.11
C THR A 374 -20.52 -10.82 -24.79
N GLU A 375 -20.67 -12.10 -24.51
CA GLU A 375 -21.24 -12.56 -23.24
C GLU A 375 -20.28 -12.44 -22.04
N PRO A 376 -19.00 -12.87 -22.08
CA PRO A 376 -18.13 -12.96 -20.90
C PRO A 376 -17.80 -11.61 -20.25
N LEU A 377 -17.52 -11.64 -18.94
CA LEU A 377 -16.93 -10.51 -18.21
C LEU A 377 -15.40 -10.51 -18.33
N GLY A 378 -14.81 -9.31 -18.38
CA GLY A 378 -13.37 -9.10 -18.23
C GLY A 378 -13.02 -8.63 -16.83
N LEU A 379 -12.01 -9.23 -16.21
CA LEU A 379 -11.48 -8.86 -14.91
C LEU A 379 -9.96 -8.71 -14.99
N ILE A 380 -9.43 -7.52 -14.69
CA ILE A 380 -8.00 -7.27 -14.53
C ILE A 380 -7.68 -7.12 -13.04
N ALA A 381 -6.69 -7.88 -12.57
CA ALA A 381 -6.24 -7.94 -11.19
C ALA A 381 -4.74 -7.59 -11.06
N GLY A 382 -4.25 -6.60 -11.81
CA GLY A 382 -2.82 -6.23 -11.87
C GLY A 382 -2.36 -5.18 -10.88
N PHE A 383 -3.07 -5.00 -9.76
CA PHE A 383 -2.81 -3.94 -8.77
C PHE A 383 -2.18 -4.49 -7.48
N GLY A 384 -1.48 -5.62 -7.56
CA GLY A 384 -0.93 -6.33 -6.40
C GLY A 384 0.32 -5.69 -5.79
N GLY A 385 1.18 -5.06 -6.60
CA GLY A 385 2.37 -4.38 -6.07
C GLY A 385 3.22 -3.60 -7.07
N SER A 386 3.31 -4.03 -8.32
CA SER A 386 4.09 -3.34 -9.35
C SER A 386 3.55 -1.95 -9.65
N MET A 387 4.45 -1.03 -10.03
CA MET A 387 4.13 0.38 -10.33
C MET A 387 2.84 0.55 -11.14
N LEU A 388 1.81 1.11 -10.50
CA LEU A 388 0.45 1.23 -11.04
C LEU A 388 0.40 2.07 -12.32
N GLU A 389 -0.60 1.76 -13.15
CA GLU A 389 -1.02 2.63 -14.24
C GLU A 389 -1.52 3.98 -13.71
N PRO A 390 -1.38 5.06 -14.49
CA PRO A 390 -1.96 6.36 -14.12
C PRO A 390 -3.50 6.29 -14.16
N PRO A 391 -4.20 7.17 -13.42
CA PRO A 391 -5.65 7.18 -13.39
C PRO A 391 -6.28 7.24 -14.78
N PHE A 392 -7.25 6.37 -15.04
CA PHE A 392 -7.93 6.33 -16.33
C PHE A 392 -8.86 7.56 -16.47
N PRO A 393 -8.91 8.21 -17.64
CA PRO A 393 -9.82 9.31 -17.87
C PRO A 393 -11.28 8.82 -17.84
N VAL A 394 -12.18 9.68 -17.34
CA VAL A 394 -13.63 9.39 -17.27
C VAL A 394 -14.23 9.13 -18.66
N TRP A 395 -13.65 9.74 -19.70
CA TRP A 395 -14.06 9.56 -21.09
C TRP A 395 -12.93 9.98 -22.05
N VAL A 396 -12.68 9.19 -23.08
CA VAL A 396 -11.93 9.64 -24.28
C VAL A 396 -12.82 9.45 -25.51
N PRO A 397 -13.03 10.48 -26.34
CA PRO A 397 -13.83 10.35 -27.55
C PRO A 397 -13.26 9.27 -28.49
N GLY A 398 -14.13 8.33 -28.92
CA GLY A 398 -13.86 7.43 -30.04
C GLY A 398 -13.05 6.16 -29.74
N HIS A 399 -12.72 5.88 -28.47
CA HIS A 399 -11.88 4.73 -28.11
C HIS A 399 -12.45 3.99 -26.90
N ASN A 400 -13.51 3.22 -27.14
CA ASN A 400 -14.09 2.32 -26.13
C ASN A 400 -14.00 0.86 -26.60
N GLU A 401 -13.19 0.58 -27.63
CA GLU A 401 -13.14 -0.70 -28.33
C GLU A 401 -11.92 -1.50 -27.86
N VAL A 402 -12.15 -2.64 -27.21
CA VAL A 402 -11.08 -3.51 -26.68
C VAL A 402 -10.63 -4.56 -27.69
N ALA A 403 -11.50 -4.90 -28.65
CA ALA A 403 -11.22 -5.78 -29.78
C ALA A 403 -12.14 -5.39 -30.95
N PRO A 404 -11.84 -5.77 -32.21
CA PRO A 404 -12.67 -5.44 -33.36
C PRO A 404 -14.18 -5.71 -33.16
N GLY A 405 -14.98 -4.64 -33.07
CA GLY A 405 -16.43 -4.67 -32.84
C GLY A 405 -16.87 -4.83 -31.38
N VAL A 406 -15.94 -4.97 -30.42
CA VAL A 406 -16.22 -5.19 -28.99
C VAL A 406 -16.01 -3.88 -28.22
N ARG A 407 -17.10 -3.26 -27.80
CA ARG A 407 -17.07 -1.99 -27.06
C ARG A 407 -17.35 -2.19 -25.58
N VAL A 408 -16.70 -1.41 -24.72
CA VAL A 408 -17.01 -1.38 -23.28
C VAL A 408 -18.43 -0.85 -23.08
N ALA A 409 -19.30 -1.69 -22.51
CA ALA A 409 -20.67 -1.34 -22.13
C ALA A 409 -20.73 -0.77 -20.71
N GLN A 410 -19.92 -1.33 -19.81
CA GLN A 410 -19.81 -0.91 -18.41
C GLN A 410 -18.43 -1.32 -17.90
N SER A 411 -17.73 -0.42 -17.21
CA SER A 411 -16.44 -0.72 -16.59
C SER A 411 -16.27 0.01 -15.27
N TYR A 412 -15.56 -0.61 -14.35
CA TYR A 412 -15.00 0.01 -13.16
C TYR A 412 -13.50 -0.25 -13.12
N ASN A 413 -12.72 0.77 -12.78
CA ASN A 413 -11.28 0.63 -12.58
C ASN A 413 -10.84 1.40 -11.32
N ASP A 414 -9.72 0.97 -10.75
CA ASP A 414 -9.07 1.60 -9.60
C ASP A 414 -7.55 1.42 -9.69
N GLN A 415 -6.82 2.55 -9.76
CA GLN A 415 -5.35 2.58 -9.84
C GLN A 415 -4.74 2.76 -8.44
N ARG A 416 -5.04 1.82 -7.55
CA ARG A 416 -4.51 1.81 -6.18
C ARG A 416 -4.24 0.38 -5.72
N TYR A 417 -3.12 0.17 -5.04
CA TYR A 417 -2.71 -1.17 -4.59
C TYR A 417 -3.75 -1.89 -3.72
N GLY A 418 -3.79 -3.22 -3.84
CA GLY A 418 -4.74 -4.07 -3.17
C GLY A 418 -4.80 -5.50 -3.70
N TYR A 419 -5.92 -6.16 -3.46
CA TYR A 419 -6.22 -7.50 -3.96
C TYR A 419 -7.73 -7.66 -4.12
N LEU A 420 -8.17 -8.72 -4.80
CA LEU A 420 -9.57 -9.08 -4.91
C LEU A 420 -9.90 -10.25 -4.00
N LEU A 421 -11.04 -10.16 -3.32
CA LEU A 421 -11.65 -11.26 -2.59
C LEU A 421 -12.94 -11.69 -3.30
N MET A 422 -13.00 -12.92 -3.79
CA MET A 422 -14.16 -13.50 -4.43
C MET A 422 -14.81 -14.56 -3.53
N GLU A 423 -16.07 -14.34 -3.17
CA GLU A 423 -16.84 -15.23 -2.31
C GLU A 423 -18.03 -15.84 -3.05
N ARG A 424 -18.12 -17.17 -3.07
CA ARG A 424 -19.23 -17.88 -3.68
C ARG A 424 -20.51 -17.67 -2.89
N MET A 425 -21.56 -17.22 -3.58
CA MET A 425 -22.89 -16.97 -3.03
C MET A 425 -23.87 -18.09 -3.41
N GLU A 426 -25.08 -18.05 -2.85
CA GLU A 426 -26.17 -18.91 -3.27
C GLU A 426 -26.61 -18.63 -4.71
N GLY A 427 -27.05 -19.68 -5.41
CA GLY A 427 -27.54 -19.60 -6.78
C GLY A 427 -26.47 -19.25 -7.80
N GLY A 428 -25.26 -19.82 -7.71
CA GLY A 428 -24.22 -19.67 -8.73
C GLY A 428 -23.53 -18.30 -8.81
N ARG A 429 -24.00 -17.31 -8.04
CA ARG A 429 -23.44 -15.96 -8.01
C ARG A 429 -22.13 -15.88 -7.21
N TRP A 430 -21.35 -14.84 -7.49
CA TRP A 430 -20.11 -14.54 -6.78
C TRP A 430 -20.13 -13.10 -6.27
N ARG A 431 -19.69 -12.88 -5.03
CA ARG A 431 -19.37 -11.55 -4.52
C ARG A 431 -17.90 -11.28 -4.79
N LEU A 432 -17.61 -10.25 -5.57
CA LEU A 432 -16.26 -9.73 -5.78
C LEU A 432 -16.08 -8.48 -4.91
N THR A 433 -15.08 -8.49 -4.05
CA THR A 433 -14.73 -7.36 -3.18
C THR A 433 -13.34 -6.87 -3.53
N GLU A 434 -13.24 -5.60 -3.91
CA GLU A 434 -11.96 -4.92 -4.07
C GLU A 434 -11.45 -4.50 -2.69
N LYS A 435 -10.28 -5.01 -2.30
CA LYS A 435 -9.66 -4.76 -1.00
C LYS A 435 -8.45 -3.85 -1.16
N ASN A 436 -8.30 -2.87 -0.29
CA ASN A 436 -7.07 -2.08 -0.21
C ASN A 436 -5.94 -2.86 0.48
N VAL A 437 -4.75 -2.26 0.56
CA VAL A 437 -3.57 -2.87 1.20
C VAL A 437 -3.78 -3.29 2.66
N TRP A 438 -4.76 -2.71 3.36
CA TRP A 438 -5.10 -3.02 4.76
C TRP A 438 -6.22 -4.06 4.90
N GLY A 439 -6.73 -4.61 3.79
CA GLY A 439 -7.85 -5.55 3.78
C GLY A 439 -9.23 -4.90 3.95
N GLN A 440 -9.30 -3.57 3.85
CA GLN A 440 -10.57 -2.84 3.90
C GLN A 440 -11.23 -2.83 2.52
N THR A 441 -12.55 -2.93 2.50
CA THR A 441 -13.34 -2.91 1.26
C THR A 441 -13.34 -1.51 0.63
N ARG A 442 -12.94 -1.44 -0.64
CA ARG A 442 -13.14 -0.26 -1.50
C ARG A 442 -14.39 -0.38 -2.35
N ARG A 443 -14.66 -1.57 -2.87
CA ARG A 443 -15.79 -1.85 -3.77
C ARG A 443 -16.34 -3.23 -3.52
N LEU A 444 -17.64 -3.39 -3.70
CA LEU A 444 -18.34 -4.66 -3.64
C LEU A 444 -19.19 -4.78 -4.90
N CYS A 445 -19.02 -5.89 -5.60
CA CYS A 445 -19.77 -6.24 -6.78
C CYS A 445 -20.35 -7.64 -6.62
N VAL A 446 -21.56 -7.84 -7.12
CA VAL A 446 -22.18 -9.17 -7.26
C VAL A 446 -22.15 -9.54 -8.73
N LEU A 447 -21.45 -10.64 -9.04
CA LEU A 447 -21.36 -11.23 -10.37
C LEU A 447 -22.42 -12.31 -10.51
N ALA A 448 -23.27 -12.20 -11.54
CA ALA A 448 -24.19 -13.22 -11.99
C ALA A 448 -23.55 -13.95 -13.18
N LEU A 449 -22.86 -15.06 -12.88
CA LEU A 449 -22.13 -15.86 -13.86
C LEU A 449 -22.93 -17.07 -14.38
N ASP A 450 -24.10 -17.32 -13.79
CA ASP A 450 -25.00 -18.43 -14.10
C ASP A 450 -26.17 -18.02 -15.02
N THR A 451 -26.28 -16.72 -15.36
CA THR A 451 -27.27 -16.18 -16.29
C THR A 451 -26.63 -15.82 -17.62
N ILE A 452 -27.41 -15.85 -18.71
CA ILE A 452 -26.98 -15.34 -20.02
C ILE A 452 -27.87 -14.14 -20.40
N PRO A 453 -27.30 -12.95 -20.66
CA PRO A 453 -25.88 -12.62 -20.54
C PRO A 453 -25.40 -12.61 -19.08
N VAL A 454 -24.11 -12.90 -18.86
CA VAL A 454 -23.52 -12.69 -17.54
C VAL A 454 -23.47 -11.19 -17.25
N GLY A 455 -23.50 -10.84 -15.97
CA GLY A 455 -23.56 -9.45 -15.56
C GLY A 455 -22.98 -9.21 -14.19
N PHE A 456 -22.79 -7.94 -13.87
CA PHE A 456 -22.44 -7.54 -12.51
C PHE A 456 -23.24 -6.32 -12.10
N HIS A 457 -23.53 -6.26 -10.82
CA HIS A 457 -23.97 -5.05 -10.15
C HIS A 457 -22.93 -4.72 -9.09
N CYS A 458 -22.30 -3.57 -9.23
CA CYS A 458 -21.52 -3.02 -8.14
C CYS A 458 -22.41 -2.03 -7.42
N ASP A 459 -22.63 -2.27 -6.13
CA ASP A 459 -23.06 -1.18 -5.29
C ASP A 459 -21.91 -0.17 -5.33
N GLU A 460 -22.22 1.12 -5.51
CA GLU A 460 -21.32 2.12 -4.96
C GLU A 460 -21.24 1.78 -3.48
N VAL A 461 -20.15 1.14 -3.08
CA VAL A 461 -19.74 1.17 -1.69
C VAL A 461 -19.49 2.66 -1.47
N SER A 462 -20.53 3.34 -1.01
CA SER A 462 -20.50 4.67 -0.44
C SER A 462 -19.63 4.58 0.80
N HIS A 463 -18.32 4.35 0.63
CA HIS A 463 -17.39 4.09 1.71
C HIS A 463 -17.88 3.13 2.80
N ALA A 464 -18.79 2.17 2.54
CA ALA A 464 -19.48 1.47 3.62
C ALA A 464 -19.87 2.45 4.75
N ALA A 465 -20.42 3.64 4.41
CA ALA A 465 -20.40 4.87 5.18
C ALA A 465 -19.50 4.73 6.42
N LYS A 466 -18.18 4.95 6.28
CA LYS A 466 -17.33 5.12 7.46
C LYS A 466 -18.10 6.12 8.30
N SER A 467 -18.65 5.66 9.43
CA SER A 467 -19.70 6.41 10.10
C SER A 467 -19.20 7.83 10.25
N LEU A 468 -20.01 8.84 9.92
CA LEU A 468 -19.61 10.21 10.26
C LEU A 468 -19.46 10.36 11.78
N ASP A 469 -19.85 9.36 12.57
CA ASP A 469 -19.59 9.27 13.98
C ASP A 469 -18.17 8.76 14.29
N LEU A 470 -17.58 9.37 15.31
CA LEU A 470 -16.32 8.90 15.87
C LEU A 470 -16.48 7.46 16.41
N PRO A 471 -15.50 6.56 16.18
CA PRO A 471 -15.49 5.22 16.77
C PRO A 471 -15.53 5.27 18.30
N ASP A 472 -16.11 4.25 18.94
CA ASP A 472 -16.20 4.21 20.40
C ASP A 472 -14.84 4.22 21.11
N SER A 473 -13.79 3.74 20.42
CA SER A 473 -12.40 3.77 20.89
C SER A 473 -11.87 5.19 21.17
N VAL A 474 -12.49 6.22 20.58
CA VAL A 474 -12.20 7.64 20.80
C VAL A 474 -12.71 8.10 22.17
N GLY A 475 -13.79 7.52 22.68
CA GLY A 475 -14.39 7.90 23.97
C GLY A 475 -13.50 7.65 25.18
N ALA A 476 -12.45 6.82 25.03
CA ALA A 476 -11.49 6.49 26.09
C ALA A 476 -10.23 7.38 26.07
N ALA A 477 -10.09 8.31 25.13
CA ALA A 477 -8.90 9.16 25.04
C ALA A 477 -8.80 10.16 26.21
N ASP A 478 -7.58 10.43 26.66
CA ASP A 478 -7.24 11.54 27.55
C ASP A 478 -7.00 12.81 26.72
N TYR A 479 -6.36 12.64 25.55
CA TYR A 479 -6.15 13.67 24.55
C TYR A 479 -6.74 13.24 23.22
N LEU A 480 -7.79 13.93 22.79
CA LEU A 480 -8.42 13.72 21.49
C LEU A 480 -8.07 14.87 20.56
N LEU A 481 -7.29 14.58 19.52
CA LEU A 481 -6.88 15.59 18.56
C LEU A 481 -7.76 15.45 17.31
N LEU A 482 -8.52 16.49 16.98
CA LEU A 482 -9.42 16.55 15.83
C LEU A 482 -8.85 17.51 14.77
N GLY A 483 -8.49 16.93 13.64
CA GLY A 483 -7.81 17.59 12.53
C GLY A 483 -8.76 18.39 11.66
N GLU A 484 -8.22 19.34 10.91
CA GLU A 484 -8.96 20.12 9.93
C GLU A 484 -8.11 20.49 8.71
N VAL A 485 -8.80 20.69 7.59
CA VAL A 485 -8.35 21.52 6.47
C VAL A 485 -9.03 22.87 6.66
N HIS A 486 -8.25 23.90 6.98
CA HIS A 486 -8.74 25.13 7.64
C HIS A 486 -9.78 25.96 6.87
N ASP A 487 -9.91 25.74 5.57
CA ASP A 487 -10.87 26.42 4.70
C ASP A 487 -11.97 25.48 4.18
N ASN A 488 -11.95 24.20 4.56
CA ASN A 488 -12.91 23.21 4.08
C ASN A 488 -14.19 23.22 4.92
N GLN A 489 -15.28 23.72 4.33
CA GLN A 489 -16.56 23.88 5.01
C GLN A 489 -17.15 22.54 5.49
N ALA A 490 -17.04 21.47 4.68
CA ALA A 490 -17.57 20.16 5.02
C ALA A 490 -16.81 19.53 6.19
N GLY A 491 -15.49 19.71 6.25
CA GLY A 491 -14.66 19.28 7.38
C GLY A 491 -15.00 19.99 8.68
N HIS A 492 -15.25 21.30 8.63
CA HIS A 492 -15.70 22.03 9.83
C HIS A 492 -17.09 21.60 10.31
N ALA A 493 -18.02 21.31 9.40
CA ALA A 493 -19.34 20.77 9.74
C ALA A 493 -19.22 19.37 10.39
N LEU A 494 -18.36 18.50 9.85
CA LEU A 494 -18.07 17.18 10.42
C LEU A 494 -17.48 17.28 11.83
N ARG A 495 -16.51 18.19 12.03
CA ARG A 495 -15.91 18.46 13.34
C ARG A 495 -16.94 18.95 14.36
N GLN A 496 -17.88 19.79 13.95
CA GLN A 496 -18.98 20.23 14.81
C GLN A 496 -19.89 19.06 15.21
N HIS A 497 -20.28 18.20 14.26
CA HIS A 497 -21.06 16.99 14.53
C HIS A 497 -20.39 16.08 15.56
N TRP A 498 -19.06 15.91 15.46
CA TRP A 498 -18.27 15.17 16.45
C TRP A 498 -18.33 15.80 17.83
N LEU A 499 -18.13 17.12 17.94
CA LEU A 499 -18.18 17.81 19.22
C LEU A 499 -19.56 17.69 19.88
N GLU A 500 -20.64 17.84 19.12
CA GLU A 500 -22.01 17.67 19.62
C GLU A 500 -22.29 16.24 20.10
N SER A 501 -21.73 15.25 19.41
CA SER A 501 -21.83 13.84 19.79
C SER A 501 -21.01 13.54 21.05
N LEU A 502 -19.80 14.08 21.16
CA LEU A 502 -18.97 13.98 22.36
C LEU A 502 -19.62 14.66 23.57
N ALA A 503 -20.27 15.81 23.36
CA ALA A 503 -21.00 16.54 24.40
C ALA A 503 -22.16 15.76 25.05
N LYS A 504 -22.61 14.66 24.43
CA LYS A 504 -23.58 13.74 25.01
C LYS A 504 -22.95 12.72 25.95
N ARG A 505 -21.62 12.51 25.88
CA ARG A 505 -20.90 11.46 26.63
C ARG A 505 -20.40 11.96 27.99
N ARG A 506 -19.69 13.09 28.02
CA ARG A 506 -19.10 13.69 29.22
C ARG A 506 -18.67 15.13 28.97
N GLU A 507 -18.13 15.79 30.00
CA GLU A 507 -17.51 17.11 29.87
C GLU A 507 -16.05 17.00 29.40
N TYR A 508 -15.63 17.99 28.62
CA TYR A 508 -14.28 18.08 28.04
C TYR A 508 -13.70 19.47 28.28
N VAL A 509 -12.39 19.61 28.03
CA VAL A 509 -11.76 20.90 27.75
C VAL A 509 -11.67 21.05 26.23
N LEU A 510 -12.07 22.20 25.69
CA LEU A 510 -11.90 22.52 24.27
C LEU A 510 -10.66 23.40 24.07
N ALA A 511 -9.62 22.84 23.50
CA ALA A 511 -8.37 23.51 23.21
C ALA A 511 -8.23 23.80 21.71
N MET A 512 -7.69 24.96 21.33
CA MET A 512 -7.72 25.43 19.94
C MET A 512 -6.42 26.08 19.47
N GLU A 513 -5.92 25.65 18.31
CA GLU A 513 -4.78 26.26 17.61
C GLU A 513 -5.00 27.77 17.32
N GLN A 514 -6.26 28.18 17.15
CA GLN A 514 -6.59 29.56 16.80
C GLN A 514 -6.44 30.54 17.97
N LEU A 515 -6.15 30.06 19.19
CA LEU A 515 -6.04 30.86 20.40
C LEU A 515 -4.60 30.85 20.93
N ASN A 516 -4.11 32.01 21.38
CA ASN A 516 -2.72 32.19 21.80
C ASN A 516 -2.55 31.90 23.28
N ARG A 517 -1.67 30.98 23.65
CA ARG A 517 -1.44 30.52 25.04
C ARG A 517 -1.12 31.67 26.01
N VAL A 518 -0.41 32.70 25.56
CA VAL A 518 -0.09 33.90 26.37
C VAL A 518 -1.34 34.73 26.74
N ARG A 519 -2.48 34.49 26.08
CA ARG A 519 -3.77 35.15 26.31
C ARG A 519 -4.74 34.32 27.15
N GLN A 520 -4.31 33.17 27.69
CA GLN A 520 -5.17 32.25 28.43
C GLN A 520 -5.95 32.93 29.58
N ALA A 521 -5.31 33.82 30.36
CA ALA A 521 -5.97 34.52 31.46
C ALA A 521 -7.10 35.45 30.97
N SER A 522 -6.86 36.19 29.89
CA SER A 522 -7.88 37.05 29.27
C SER A 522 -9.02 36.25 28.64
N LEU A 523 -8.71 35.09 28.04
CA LEU A 523 -9.72 34.17 27.52
C LEU A 523 -10.64 33.67 28.64
N THR A 524 -10.06 33.18 29.74
CA THR A 524 -10.83 32.70 30.90
C THR A 524 -11.67 33.81 31.51
N GLU A 525 -11.12 35.02 31.70
CA GLU A 525 -11.89 36.15 32.25
C GLU A 525 -13.06 36.57 31.33
N ALA A 526 -12.88 36.49 30.01
CA ALA A 526 -13.94 36.81 29.05
C ALA A 526 -15.05 35.75 29.04
N ASP A 527 -14.67 34.47 29.09
CA ASP A 527 -15.60 33.33 29.16
C ASP A 527 -16.42 33.35 30.45
N ASP A 528 -15.77 33.58 31.61
CA ASP A 528 -16.43 33.67 32.93
C ASP A 528 -17.51 34.78 33.02
N LYS A 529 -17.44 35.80 32.14
CA LYS A 529 -18.41 36.90 32.07
C LYS A 529 -19.63 36.59 31.22
N VAL A 530 -19.65 35.47 30.49
CA VAL A 530 -20.79 35.09 29.66
C VAL A 530 -21.92 34.58 30.55
N LEU A 531 -23.07 35.25 30.47
CA LEU A 531 -24.26 34.90 31.26
C LEU A 531 -25.34 34.31 30.36
N GLY A 532 -25.73 33.06 30.65
CA GLY A 532 -26.79 32.36 29.93
C GLY A 532 -26.36 31.79 28.57
N PRO A 533 -27.28 31.17 27.82
CA PRO A 533 -26.97 30.54 26.55
C PRO A 533 -26.65 31.57 25.47
N VAL A 534 -25.61 31.30 24.69
CA VAL A 534 -25.13 32.14 23.58
C VAL A 534 -25.36 31.43 22.25
N ALA A 535 -25.87 32.18 21.26
CA ALA A 535 -25.96 31.71 19.89
C ALA A 535 -24.64 31.92 19.14
N GLU A 536 -24.40 31.16 18.08
CA GLU A 536 -23.19 31.28 17.25
C GLU A 536 -23.01 32.69 16.64
N SER A 537 -24.11 33.39 16.40
CA SER A 537 -24.15 34.76 15.88
C SER A 537 -23.97 35.83 16.96
N ASP A 538 -23.86 35.46 18.23
CA ASP A 538 -23.78 36.41 19.34
C ASP A 538 -22.42 37.15 19.34
N PRO A 539 -22.40 38.50 19.37
CA PRO A 539 -21.18 39.29 19.46
C PRO A 539 -20.29 38.96 20.67
N ILE A 540 -20.86 38.40 21.75
CA ILE A 540 -20.09 38.04 22.94
C ILE A 540 -19.08 36.94 22.64
N LEU A 541 -19.42 35.95 21.81
CA LEU A 541 -18.49 34.88 21.41
C LEU A 541 -17.29 35.41 20.65
N ARG A 542 -17.52 36.41 19.80
CA ARG A 542 -16.45 37.11 19.09
C ARG A 542 -15.52 37.83 20.08
N SER A 543 -16.08 38.43 21.13
CA SER A 543 -15.31 39.10 22.19
C SER A 543 -14.47 38.11 23.01
N VAL A 544 -15.02 36.94 23.33
CA VAL A 544 -14.28 35.84 23.99
C VAL A 544 -13.11 35.35 23.12
N ALA A 545 -13.36 35.11 21.83
CA ALA A 545 -12.32 34.71 20.90
C ALA A 545 -11.22 35.78 20.76
N GLU A 546 -11.59 37.07 20.67
CA GLU A 546 -10.65 38.19 20.62
C GLU A 546 -9.78 38.30 21.89
N ALA A 547 -10.38 38.05 23.06
CA ALA A 547 -9.65 38.00 24.33
C ALA A 547 -8.58 36.90 24.31
N GLY A 548 -8.90 35.72 23.77
CA GLY A 548 -7.96 34.62 23.51
C GLY A 548 -6.97 34.85 22.37
N GLY A 549 -7.07 35.98 21.66
CA GLY A 549 -6.14 36.36 20.59
C GLY A 549 -6.46 35.77 19.22
N PHE A 550 -7.71 35.38 18.97
CA PHE A 550 -8.16 34.89 17.67
C PHE A 550 -7.95 35.93 16.56
N ASP A 551 -7.30 35.52 15.47
CA ASP A 551 -7.08 36.38 14.29
C ASP A 551 -8.24 36.25 13.28
N PHE A 552 -9.19 37.18 13.33
CA PHE A 552 -10.33 37.21 12.40
C PHE A 552 -9.97 37.49 10.93
N LYS A 553 -8.72 37.86 10.64
CA LYS A 553 -8.23 37.98 9.26
C LYS A 553 -7.59 36.69 8.78
N GLY A 554 -6.96 35.94 9.69
CA GLY A 554 -6.31 34.65 9.39
C GLY A 554 -7.28 33.48 9.38
N TRP A 555 -8.38 33.57 10.14
CA TRP A 555 -9.32 32.48 10.35
C TRP A 555 -10.76 32.89 10.00
N HIS A 556 -11.46 32.03 9.27
CA HIS A 556 -12.87 32.26 8.93
C HIS A 556 -13.77 32.04 10.17
N TRP A 557 -14.24 33.12 10.79
CA TRP A 557 -14.98 33.07 12.06
C TRP A 557 -16.14 32.07 12.09
N GLY A 558 -16.90 31.96 10.98
CA GLY A 558 -18.04 31.05 10.88
C GLY A 558 -17.69 29.57 11.05
N PHE A 559 -16.42 29.18 10.90
CA PHE A 559 -15.97 27.79 11.09
C PHE A 559 -15.61 27.45 12.54
N TYR A 560 -15.47 28.45 13.40
CA TYR A 560 -15.02 28.28 14.79
C TYR A 560 -16.06 28.75 15.81
N ALA A 561 -16.95 29.68 15.42
CA ALA A 561 -18.07 30.12 16.25
C ALA A 561 -18.94 28.97 16.79
N PRO A 562 -19.33 27.93 16.01
CA PRO A 562 -20.12 26.81 16.51
C PRO A 562 -19.45 26.03 17.66
N ALA A 563 -18.16 25.75 17.52
CA ALA A 563 -17.40 25.02 18.53
C ALA A 563 -17.24 25.84 19.83
N LEU A 564 -16.98 27.14 19.70
CA LEU A 564 -16.95 28.06 20.84
C LEU A 564 -18.30 28.15 21.53
N ALA A 565 -19.38 28.35 20.76
CA ALA A 565 -20.74 28.42 21.30
C ALA A 565 -21.08 27.15 22.10
N LEU A 566 -20.76 25.98 21.54
CA LEU A 566 -20.98 24.70 22.22
C LEU A 566 -20.20 24.63 23.54
N ALA A 567 -18.91 24.96 23.54
CA ALA A 567 -18.08 24.89 24.75
C ALA A 567 -18.58 25.86 25.84
N VAL A 568 -18.87 27.12 25.48
CA VAL A 568 -19.40 28.13 26.40
C VAL A 568 -20.74 27.68 26.99
N ASN A 569 -21.68 27.23 26.14
CA ASN A 569 -22.99 26.75 26.57
C ASN A 569 -22.95 25.48 27.42
N ARG A 570 -21.87 24.70 27.30
CA ARG A 570 -21.62 23.48 28.09
C ARG A 570 -20.70 23.71 29.28
N HIS A 571 -20.24 24.94 29.50
CA HIS A 571 -19.24 25.29 30.51
C HIS A 571 -17.96 24.43 30.41
N TRP A 572 -17.55 24.12 29.18
CA TRP A 572 -16.28 23.46 28.92
C TRP A 572 -15.15 24.49 29.00
N PRO A 573 -14.08 24.25 29.78
CA PRO A 573 -12.96 25.17 29.81
C PRO A 573 -12.35 25.34 28.41
N LEU A 574 -12.04 26.59 28.05
CA LEU A 574 -11.42 26.95 26.78
C LEU A 574 -9.89 27.04 26.92
N GLY A 575 -9.18 26.21 26.17
CA GLY A 575 -7.71 26.13 26.16
C GLY A 575 -7.08 26.88 24.99
N ALA A 576 -6.24 27.86 25.28
CA ALA A 576 -5.39 28.53 24.32
C ALA A 576 -4.04 27.81 24.20
N THR A 577 -3.66 27.43 22.98
CA THR A 577 -2.58 26.45 22.76
C THR A 577 -1.41 27.01 21.97
N ASN A 578 -1.64 27.95 21.07
CA ASN A 578 -0.66 28.36 20.07
C ASN A 578 0.25 29.49 20.57
N LEU A 579 1.36 29.70 19.85
CA LEU A 579 2.27 30.81 20.08
C LEU A 579 1.76 32.07 19.36
N ASP A 580 1.92 33.22 20.00
CA ASP A 580 1.60 34.49 19.36
C ASP A 580 2.66 34.87 18.31
N ARG A 581 2.26 35.73 17.36
CA ARG A 581 3.12 36.13 16.23
C ARG A 581 4.45 36.74 16.66
N GLN A 582 4.48 37.46 17.79
CA GLN A 582 5.72 38.09 18.26
C GLN A 582 6.73 37.03 18.71
N SER A 583 6.29 36.01 19.44
CA SER A 583 7.14 34.89 19.87
C SER A 583 7.64 34.08 18.67
N LEU A 584 6.77 33.77 17.70
CA LEU A 584 7.17 33.08 16.48
C LEU A 584 8.23 33.86 15.69
N MET A 585 8.08 35.17 15.56
CA MET A 585 9.05 36.01 14.85
C MET A 585 10.43 36.01 15.53
N LYS A 586 10.47 36.03 16.87
CA LYS A 586 11.75 35.97 17.60
C LYS A 586 12.46 34.63 17.39
N LEU A 587 11.71 33.52 17.39
CA LEU A 587 12.23 32.18 17.09
C LEU A 587 12.76 32.09 15.65
N MET A 588 11.95 32.50 14.66
CA MET A 588 12.34 32.45 13.24
C MET A 588 13.55 33.34 12.91
N THR A 589 13.77 34.43 13.66
CA THR A 589 14.91 35.34 13.47
C THR A 589 16.13 34.97 14.31
N GLY A 590 16.10 33.86 15.04
CA GLY A 590 17.19 33.39 15.90
C GLY A 590 17.48 34.29 17.10
N LYS A 591 16.52 35.15 17.49
CA LYS A 591 16.63 36.01 18.68
C LYS A 591 16.38 35.24 19.96
N ASP A 592 15.51 34.24 19.90
CA ASP A 592 15.27 33.29 20.98
C ASP A 592 15.87 31.93 20.59
N PRO A 593 16.42 31.17 21.56
CA PRO A 593 17.00 29.86 21.28
C PRO A 593 15.92 28.89 20.81
N LEU A 594 16.32 27.93 19.96
CA LEU A 594 15.46 26.84 19.54
C LEU A 594 15.06 25.98 20.75
N PRO A 595 13.80 25.53 20.83
CA PRO A 595 13.44 24.55 21.84
C PRO A 595 14.27 23.26 21.65
N PRO A 596 14.62 22.53 22.73
CA PRO A 596 15.16 21.19 22.59
C PRO A 596 14.16 20.32 21.83
N GLU A 597 14.64 19.44 20.96
CA GLU A 597 13.82 18.55 20.15
C GLU A 597 13.07 17.51 21.03
N PRO A 598 11.95 16.94 20.56
CA PRO A 598 11.26 15.83 21.24
C PRO A 598 12.17 14.63 21.51
N VAL A 599 11.85 13.87 22.55
CA VAL A 599 12.45 12.54 22.75
C VAL A 599 12.09 11.67 21.52
N HIS A 600 13.09 11.07 20.89
CA HIS A 600 13.02 10.32 19.60
C HIS A 600 12.97 11.16 18.32
N TRP A 601 13.23 12.47 18.40
CA TRP A 601 13.50 13.24 17.19
C TRP A 601 14.81 12.79 16.53
N SER A 602 14.74 12.40 15.26
CA SER A 602 15.89 11.96 14.46
C SER A 602 16.00 12.74 13.16
N ALA A 603 17.08 12.50 12.41
CA ALA A 603 17.25 13.05 11.07
C ALA A 603 16.05 12.76 10.15
N LEU A 604 15.38 11.62 10.32
CA LEU A 604 14.17 11.28 9.55
C LEU A 604 13.00 12.23 9.86
N GLN A 605 12.69 12.49 11.14
CA GLN A 605 11.65 13.46 11.51
C GLN A 605 11.99 14.87 11.02
N GLN A 606 13.28 15.23 11.09
CA GLN A 606 13.76 16.50 10.57
C GLN A 606 13.50 16.63 9.06
N GLU A 607 13.83 15.59 8.28
CA GLU A 607 13.61 15.57 6.82
C GLU A 607 12.12 15.60 6.46
N ILE A 608 11.28 14.84 7.17
CA ILE A 608 9.82 14.86 6.98
C ILE A 608 9.29 16.27 7.23
N MET A 609 9.65 16.89 8.36
CA MET A 609 9.17 18.23 8.68
C MET A 609 9.68 19.29 7.68
N MET A 610 10.94 19.19 7.24
CA MET A 610 11.47 20.07 6.19
C MET A 610 10.72 19.91 4.88
N PHE A 611 10.36 18.67 4.51
CA PHE A 611 9.56 18.38 3.33
C PHE A 611 8.16 18.99 3.45
N GLU A 612 7.43 18.74 4.53
CA GLU A 612 6.07 19.27 4.75
C GLU A 612 6.04 20.80 4.71
N VAL A 613 7.01 21.45 5.35
CA VAL A 613 7.15 22.92 5.29
C VAL A 613 7.42 23.37 3.86
N ARG A 614 8.29 22.69 3.11
CA ARG A 614 8.62 23.06 1.72
C ARG A 614 7.39 22.95 0.81
N GLU A 615 6.67 21.84 0.88
CA GLU A 615 5.44 21.60 0.11
C GLU A 615 4.34 22.60 0.48
N GLY A 616 4.12 22.83 1.77
CA GLY A 616 3.13 23.79 2.26
C GLY A 616 3.41 25.24 1.84
N HIS A 617 4.64 25.55 1.45
CA HIS A 617 5.05 26.84 0.89
C HIS A 617 5.30 26.78 -0.62
N CYS A 618 4.83 25.73 -1.31
CA CYS A 618 4.90 25.55 -2.76
C CYS A 618 6.32 25.66 -3.34
N HIS A 619 7.34 25.26 -2.56
CA HIS A 619 8.76 25.44 -2.88
C HIS A 619 9.19 26.90 -3.12
N LEU A 620 8.39 27.88 -2.70
CA LEU A 620 8.67 29.31 -2.88
C LEU A 620 9.45 29.90 -1.71
N LEU A 621 9.58 29.16 -0.60
CA LEU A 621 10.38 29.60 0.54
C LEU A 621 11.88 29.42 0.26
N PRO A 622 12.75 30.42 0.52
CA PRO A 622 14.19 30.24 0.42
C PRO A 622 14.69 29.10 1.31
N GLU A 623 15.59 28.25 0.81
CA GLU A 623 16.15 27.12 1.58
C GLU A 623 16.79 27.56 2.91
N THR A 624 17.36 28.76 2.96
CA THR A 624 17.93 29.33 4.20
C THR A 624 16.89 29.63 5.29
N GLN A 625 15.60 29.68 4.94
CA GLN A 625 14.50 29.95 5.86
C GLN A 625 13.77 28.69 6.34
N LEU A 626 13.98 27.55 5.66
CA LEU A 626 13.33 26.28 6.04
C LEU A 626 13.63 25.84 7.48
N PRO A 627 14.89 25.88 7.98
CA PRO A 627 15.16 25.48 9.36
C PRO A 627 14.41 26.33 10.40
N GLY A 628 14.27 27.64 10.14
CA GLY A 628 13.53 28.55 11.01
C GLY A 628 12.03 28.26 11.03
N MET A 629 11.45 27.83 9.90
CA MET A 629 10.05 27.42 9.82
C MET A 629 9.80 26.08 10.53
N VAL A 630 10.72 25.11 10.38
CA VAL A 630 10.66 23.84 11.11
C VAL A 630 10.70 24.08 12.62
N ALA A 631 11.62 24.92 13.08
CA ALA A 631 11.71 25.34 14.46
C ALA A 631 10.43 26.00 14.98
N ALA A 632 9.81 26.87 14.17
CA ALA A 632 8.54 27.50 14.51
C ALA A 632 7.43 26.45 14.65
N GLN A 633 7.37 25.46 13.75
CA GLN A 633 6.39 24.38 13.79
C GLN A 633 6.54 23.55 15.07
N GLN A 634 7.76 23.10 15.38
CA GLN A 634 8.06 22.36 16.62
C GLN A 634 7.69 23.15 17.88
N ALA A 635 8.00 24.45 17.92
CA ALA A 635 7.68 25.30 19.06
C ALA A 635 6.17 25.45 19.26
N ARG A 636 5.39 25.52 18.17
CA ARG A 636 3.92 25.53 18.23
C ARG A 636 3.40 24.21 18.77
N ASP A 637 3.86 23.08 18.22
CA ASP A 637 3.45 21.74 18.66
C ASP A 637 3.72 21.53 20.15
N ARG A 638 4.90 21.95 20.63
CA ARG A 638 5.25 21.91 22.04
C ARG A 638 4.31 22.77 22.88
N SER A 639 4.07 24.03 22.46
CA SER A 639 3.16 24.92 23.18
C SER A 639 1.76 24.34 23.28
N MET A 640 1.29 23.68 22.23
CA MET A 640 0.00 23.00 22.23
C MET A 640 0.00 21.85 23.24
N ALA A 641 0.96 20.93 23.15
CA ALA A 641 1.05 19.79 24.06
C ALA A 641 1.14 20.21 25.53
N GLU A 642 1.96 21.21 25.86
CA GLU A 642 2.06 21.74 27.22
C GLU A 642 0.73 22.35 27.72
N SER A 643 -0.02 23.03 26.84
CA SER A 643 -1.35 23.55 27.17
C SER A 643 -2.35 22.42 27.44
N LEU A 644 -2.37 21.38 26.58
CA LEU A 644 -3.24 20.21 26.77
C LEU A 644 -2.96 19.53 28.11
N VAL A 645 -1.70 19.25 28.43
CA VAL A 645 -1.31 18.59 29.68
C VAL A 645 -1.65 19.45 30.90
N ALA A 646 -1.46 20.76 30.83
CA ALA A 646 -1.82 21.67 31.92
C ALA A 646 -3.33 21.60 32.22
N TRP A 647 -4.16 21.65 31.17
CA TRP A 647 -5.61 21.57 31.29
C TRP A 647 -6.10 20.21 31.80
N HIS A 648 -5.53 19.13 31.28
CA HIS A 648 -5.86 17.78 31.73
C HIS A 648 -5.55 17.60 33.21
N ARG A 649 -4.36 18.02 33.67
CA ARG A 649 -3.96 17.96 35.08
C ARG A 649 -4.80 18.86 35.98
N GLN A 650 -5.16 20.05 35.51
CA GLN A 650 -5.94 21.00 36.30
C GLN A 650 -7.39 20.54 36.51
N THR A 651 -8.00 19.96 35.48
CA THR A 651 -9.44 19.66 35.47
C THR A 651 -9.77 18.19 35.70
N GLY A 652 -8.81 17.29 35.48
CA GLY A 652 -9.05 15.85 35.38
C GLY A 652 -9.93 15.44 34.19
N LYS A 653 -10.29 16.38 33.32
CA LYS A 653 -11.13 16.15 32.14
C LYS A 653 -10.26 15.82 30.92
N PRO A 654 -10.76 15.02 29.98
CA PRO A 654 -10.09 14.84 28.70
C PRO A 654 -10.10 16.13 27.90
N VAL A 655 -9.05 16.33 27.10
CA VAL A 655 -8.84 17.55 26.34
C VAL A 655 -8.99 17.26 24.85
N ILE A 656 -9.86 18.03 24.19
CA ILE A 656 -10.05 18.00 22.74
C ILE A 656 -9.22 19.12 22.13
N LEU A 657 -8.29 18.80 21.23
CA LEU A 657 -7.56 19.80 20.43
C LEU A 657 -8.22 19.94 19.06
N LEU A 658 -8.53 21.17 18.65
CA LEU A 658 -8.83 21.53 17.26
C LEU A 658 -7.59 22.18 16.64
N ALA A 659 -7.01 21.55 15.62
CA ALA A 659 -5.83 22.05 14.92
C ALA A 659 -5.73 21.47 13.50
N GLY A 660 -4.92 22.11 12.64
CA GLY A 660 -4.64 21.59 11.30
C GLY A 660 -3.98 20.22 11.34
N ASN A 661 -4.24 19.37 10.33
CA ASN A 661 -3.78 17.97 10.32
C ASN A 661 -2.27 17.80 10.58
N GLY A 662 -1.43 18.74 10.11
CA GLY A 662 0.01 18.71 10.35
C GLY A 662 0.40 18.70 11.84
N HIS A 663 -0.40 19.31 12.71
CA HIS A 663 -0.19 19.33 14.16
C HIS A 663 -0.58 18.01 14.84
N LEU A 664 -1.33 17.15 14.16
CA LEU A 664 -1.86 15.88 14.70
C LEU A 664 -1.00 14.67 14.37
N ARG A 665 0.02 14.86 13.52
CA ARG A 665 0.91 13.80 13.05
C ARG A 665 1.61 13.09 14.19
N LYS A 666 1.42 11.77 14.32
CA LYS A 666 2.05 10.97 15.38
C LYS A 666 3.57 10.84 15.24
N ASP A 667 4.08 11.05 14.03
CA ASP A 667 5.49 10.90 13.69
C ASP A 667 6.30 12.19 13.84
N THR A 668 5.67 13.37 13.87
CA THR A 668 6.41 14.65 13.87
C THR A 668 5.82 15.80 14.72
N ALA A 669 4.64 15.66 15.34
CA ALA A 669 3.92 16.81 15.90
C ALA A 669 3.48 16.64 17.38
N VAL A 670 2.33 17.21 17.76
CA VAL A 670 1.81 17.24 19.14
C VAL A 670 1.85 15.87 19.86
N PRO A 671 1.48 14.74 19.23
CA PRO A 671 1.54 13.44 19.89
C PRO A 671 2.92 13.06 20.44
N LEU A 672 4.02 13.42 19.76
CA LEU A 672 5.38 13.14 20.26
C LEU A 672 5.66 13.88 21.57
N TRP A 673 5.23 15.15 21.65
CA TRP A 673 5.37 15.94 22.87
C TRP A 673 4.49 15.39 24.00
N LEU A 674 3.28 14.93 23.69
CA LEU A 674 2.39 14.31 24.69
C LEU A 674 3.00 13.02 25.26
N GLN A 675 3.61 12.17 24.44
CA GLN A 675 4.32 10.97 24.91
C GLN A 675 5.43 11.30 25.92
N GLN A 676 6.08 12.46 25.78
CA GLN A 676 7.11 12.91 26.72
C GLN A 676 6.52 13.56 27.97
N LEU A 677 5.50 14.41 27.81
CA LEU A 677 4.95 15.22 28.90
C LEU A 677 3.97 14.44 29.78
N ASP A 678 3.30 13.44 29.21
CA ASP A 678 2.32 12.57 29.87
C ASP A 678 2.34 11.14 29.29
N PRO A 679 3.41 10.35 29.54
CA PRO A 679 3.64 9.06 28.87
C PRO A 679 2.57 7.99 29.08
N GLY A 680 1.76 8.12 30.13
CA GLY A 680 0.68 7.17 30.46
C GLY A 680 -0.65 7.50 29.79
N ALA A 681 -0.77 8.66 29.15
CA ALA A 681 -2.04 9.11 28.61
C ALA A 681 -2.35 8.49 27.25
N ARG A 682 -3.64 8.22 27.02
CA ARG A 682 -4.14 7.75 25.74
C ARG A 682 -4.39 8.93 24.81
N VAL A 683 -3.52 9.07 23.81
CA VAL A 683 -3.64 10.04 22.72
C VAL A 683 -4.34 9.39 21.54
N VAL A 684 -5.34 10.07 20.98
CA VAL A 684 -6.01 9.66 19.74
C VAL A 684 -6.02 10.83 18.76
N SER A 685 -5.50 10.60 17.56
CA SER A 685 -5.37 11.57 16.47
C SER A 685 -6.33 11.21 15.32
N VAL A 686 -7.23 12.14 14.99
CA VAL A 686 -8.24 11.97 13.94
C VAL A 686 -8.04 13.05 12.89
N ALA A 687 -7.58 12.67 11.69
CA ALA A 687 -7.37 13.63 10.60
C ALA A 687 -8.59 13.72 9.68
N VAL A 688 -8.86 14.93 9.19
CA VAL A 688 -9.86 15.20 8.16
C VAL A 688 -9.12 15.52 6.87
N LEU A 689 -9.19 14.64 5.89
CA LEU A 689 -8.38 14.70 4.66
C LEU A 689 -9.28 14.97 3.46
N GLU A 690 -8.82 15.82 2.55
CA GLU A 690 -9.43 15.91 1.22
C GLU A 690 -9.03 14.70 0.36
N PRO A 691 -9.74 14.43 -0.76
CA PRO A 691 -9.58 13.16 -1.47
C PRO A 691 -8.12 12.93 -1.94
N GLU A 692 -7.41 13.99 -2.31
CA GLU A 692 -6.00 13.91 -2.72
C GLU A 692 -5.08 13.55 -1.54
N GLN A 693 -5.32 14.13 -0.37
CA GLN A 693 -4.57 13.83 0.86
C GLN A 693 -4.90 12.43 1.39
N MET A 694 -6.15 11.98 1.26
CA MET A 694 -6.56 10.62 1.62
C MET A 694 -5.84 9.55 0.79
N ARG A 695 -5.37 9.94 -0.40
CA ARG A 695 -4.60 9.12 -1.33
C ARG A 695 -3.09 9.30 -1.18
N ASP A 696 -2.60 10.18 -0.30
CA ASP A 696 -1.18 10.40 -0.08
C ASP A 696 -0.57 9.25 0.75
N PRO A 697 0.33 8.43 0.18
CA PRO A 697 0.97 7.33 0.90
C PRO A 697 1.73 7.81 2.14
N LYS A 698 2.20 9.07 2.18
CA LYS A 698 2.95 9.64 3.31
C LYS A 698 2.09 9.85 4.57
N LEU A 699 0.76 9.82 4.43
CA LEU A 699 -0.17 10.01 5.55
C LEU A 699 -0.71 8.69 6.12
N VAL A 700 -0.28 7.55 5.56
CA VAL A 700 -0.72 6.23 6.00
C VAL A 700 -0.10 5.87 7.35
N GLY A 701 -0.95 5.51 8.33
CA GLY A 701 -0.51 5.15 9.69
C GLY A 701 -0.07 6.34 10.57
N VAL A 702 -0.02 7.55 10.00
CA VAL A 702 0.36 8.79 10.68
C VAL A 702 -0.68 9.25 11.70
N TYR A 703 -1.95 8.94 11.44
CA TYR A 703 -3.08 9.22 12.33
C TYR A 703 -3.69 7.91 12.85
N ASP A 704 -4.48 7.97 13.92
CA ASP A 704 -5.23 6.80 14.41
C ASP A 704 -6.47 6.57 13.57
N GLU A 705 -7.13 7.66 13.17
CA GLU A 705 -8.27 7.64 12.26
C GLU A 705 -8.14 8.73 11.20
N THR A 706 -8.64 8.43 9.99
CA THR A 706 -8.77 9.40 8.91
C THR A 706 -10.21 9.44 8.39
N PHE A 707 -10.68 10.64 8.08
CA PHE A 707 -12.00 10.88 7.50
C PHE A 707 -11.84 11.69 6.22
N GLU A 708 -12.39 11.17 5.13
CA GLU A 708 -12.41 11.88 3.86
C GLU A 708 -13.54 12.90 3.85
N VAL A 709 -13.24 14.13 3.40
CA VAL A 709 -14.23 15.18 3.14
C VAL A 709 -14.17 15.62 1.69
N PRO A 710 -15.28 16.12 1.11
CA PRO A 710 -15.28 16.65 -0.24
C PRO A 710 -14.20 17.73 -0.43
N LEU A 711 -13.57 17.74 -1.61
CA LEU A 711 -12.60 18.77 -1.97
C LEU A 711 -13.25 20.16 -1.93
N GLN A 712 -12.65 21.09 -1.19
CA GLN A 712 -13.12 22.48 -1.12
C GLN A 712 -12.71 23.22 -2.39
N ALA A 713 -13.71 23.75 -3.11
CA ALA A 713 -13.47 24.60 -4.27
C ALA A 713 -12.71 25.87 -3.85
N ARG A 714 -11.49 26.03 -4.38
CA ARG A 714 -10.60 27.16 -4.11
C ARG A 714 -9.69 27.42 -5.30
N THR A 715 -9.19 28.64 -5.41
CA THR A 715 -8.07 28.94 -6.33
C THR A 715 -6.82 28.29 -5.77
N ASP A 716 -5.97 27.73 -6.64
CA ASP A 716 -4.70 27.11 -6.25
C ASP A 716 -3.92 28.04 -5.29
N PRO A 717 -3.72 27.62 -4.02
CA PRO A 717 -3.00 28.41 -3.02
C PRO A 717 -1.58 28.77 -3.47
N CYS A 718 -0.92 27.93 -4.27
CA CYS A 718 0.41 28.18 -4.80
C CYS A 718 0.42 29.30 -5.83
N VAL A 719 -0.64 29.44 -6.63
CA VAL A 719 -0.79 30.56 -7.56
C VAL A 719 -0.95 31.87 -6.78
N ALA A 720 -1.81 31.90 -5.77
CA ALA A 720 -2.02 33.08 -4.94
C ALA A 720 -0.74 33.48 -4.16
N LEU A 721 -0.02 32.49 -3.62
CA LEU A 721 1.25 32.72 -2.92
C LEU A 721 2.32 33.29 -3.86
N ARG A 722 2.44 32.75 -5.08
CA ARG A 722 3.40 33.24 -6.09
C ARG A 722 3.10 34.69 -6.48
N ALA A 723 1.83 35.05 -6.67
CA ALA A 723 1.42 36.42 -6.98
C ALA A 723 1.76 37.41 -5.86
N ARG A 724 1.55 37.01 -4.59
CA ARG A 724 1.88 37.85 -3.42
C ARG A 724 3.38 38.08 -3.28
N LEU A 725 4.20 37.08 -3.60
CA LEU A 725 5.66 37.18 -3.53
C LEU A 725 6.23 38.02 -4.68
N SER A 726 5.67 37.92 -5.90
CA SER A 726 6.08 38.75 -7.02
C SER A 726 5.73 40.23 -6.80
N GLU A 727 4.54 40.55 -6.27
CA GLU A 727 4.17 41.94 -5.92
C GLU A 727 5.10 42.57 -4.87
N LYS A 728 5.56 41.78 -3.88
CA LYS A 728 6.56 42.26 -2.91
C LYS A 728 7.94 42.50 -3.52
N GLN A 729 8.34 41.73 -4.52
CA GLN A 729 9.57 41.98 -5.30
C GLN A 729 9.47 43.28 -6.11
N PHE A 730 8.29 43.65 -6.62
CA PHE A 730 8.08 44.91 -7.33
C PHE A 730 8.08 46.15 -6.40
N LEU A 731 7.74 46.00 -5.12
CA LEU A 731 7.72 47.09 -4.13
C LEU A 731 9.06 47.34 -3.42
N HIS A 732 10.00 46.39 -3.49
CA HIS A 732 11.37 46.57 -3.02
C HIS A 732 12.35 46.06 -4.09
N PRO A 733 12.75 46.89 -5.07
CA PRO A 733 13.91 46.58 -5.88
C PRO A 733 15.12 46.59 -4.93
N SER A 734 15.60 45.41 -4.57
CA SER A 734 16.81 45.26 -3.80
C SER A 734 17.95 45.93 -4.55
N ASN A 735 18.52 46.96 -3.92
CA ASN A 735 19.90 47.40 -4.16
C ASN A 735 20.83 46.19 -4.00
N GLN A 736 21.00 45.42 -5.07
CA GLN A 736 22.17 44.58 -5.27
C GLN A 736 22.99 45.24 -6.37
N LYS A 737 23.93 46.09 -5.94
CA LYS A 737 25.16 46.28 -6.70
C LYS A 737 25.90 44.95 -6.66
N VAL A 738 26.05 44.33 -7.83
CA VAL A 738 27.19 43.46 -8.16
C VAL A 738 28.47 44.27 -7.86
N PRO A 739 29.49 43.77 -7.15
CA PRO A 739 29.98 42.38 -7.11
C PRO A 739 29.85 41.65 -5.76
#